data_AF-A0A9Q0RZI8-F1
#
_entry.id   AF-A0A9Q0RZI8-F1
#
_cell.length_a   1.000
_cell.length_b   1.000
_cell.length_c   1.000
_cell.angle_alpha   90.00
_cell.angle_beta   90.00
_cell.angle_gamma   90.00
#
_symmetry.space_group_name_H-M   'P 1'
#
loop_
_entity.id
_entity.type
_entity.pdbx_description
1 polymer ?
#
loop_
_entity_poly.entity_id
_entity_poly.type
_entity_poly.pdbx_seq_one_letter_code
_entity_poly.pdbx_strand_id
1 'polypeptide(L)'
;MRTPITLRRTRLMRICVIAAIVVPILYLTLTWSDEKGKSIHSQLFASRTPREAPKLVSELGNYEPQNIEVRDGPGEGGEAYNLPDDKANAAAESEMEYGMNIACSDEISLDRTIKDTRLPECRHWDYPHDLPKTSVIIVFHNEGFSVLMRTVQSILNRTPKHILHEILLVDDFSDKENLKDKLENYITRYDGKVRLIRNTEREGLIRTRSRGAQEARGEVIVFLDAHCEVNTNWLPPLLAPIYRDRTVMTVPIIDGIDHKTFEYRPVYADGHHYRGIFEWGMLYKENEVPRKEQKRREHNSEPYRSPTHAGGLFAMNRKYFLELGAYDDGLLVWGGENFELSFKIWQCGGSIEWVPCSRVGHVYRGFMPYNFGKLADKKKGPLITINYKRVIETWFDDKYKEYFYTREPLARFLDMGDISEQLALKERLNCKSFQWFMDNVAYDVFDKFPQLPANLHWGDLRSIATDSCLDAMGRQPPSIMGLQHCHGFGNNQLIRLNAAGQLGVGERCIEADTQGIKLAFCRLGTVDGPWQYDENTHTLLHRVHKKCMAVHPQTRQLSLHPCDINNAYQQWKFNPIKPSWMEMRVQLSRKSLFLTLIIVTVIFIGWATLDVSMLSTAGRNKPKRARHVRKLWSNITHSYDTFAYLAREANSSDLFKHQIPVDRDVPDTRSESCRTKTYHLEEGLKTSVIITFCNESRSALLRTLTSILNRTPHDLLEEIIVIDDYSAVDVELEFLRKYHRKIYVFRNDKHEGLIQSRNIGAQIAVGHYLVFLDSHCEVNVGWLEPLIHKVEAFKGTIVSPILDVIDGKSLQYRTGSTKLKGGFDWNLQFKWIGVSEEELESRSFQENMSYRSPTIPGGVFLINREWFFQLHGFNSNLKVYGGESLELSLKTWMCGGQIEISICSRVGHVFRRKHSFEFPDGIRNTMLHNKKCIAESWLDDYKFFYYSLEPNAQLIQINSSSIESAKQIKQSLQCRSILWYLQNVFQELRIPSDQNLAFGELKNGKKCLEVDMWKNVIVDGCQTDDILDTEKFQ
;
A
#
# COMPACT_ATOMS: atom_id res chain seq x y z
N MET A 1 43.60 66.99 -46.74
CA MET A 1 44.00 65.63 -46.32
C MET A 1 42.91 64.68 -46.81
N ARG A 2 43.20 63.82 -47.79
CA ARG A 2 43.40 62.35 -47.59
C ARG A 2 42.30 61.76 -46.69
N THR A 3 41.40 60.85 -47.09
CA THR A 3 41.21 60.00 -48.28
C THR A 3 39.76 59.49 -48.22
N PRO A 4 39.11 59.16 -49.35
CA PRO A 4 37.69 58.84 -49.41
C PRO A 4 37.44 57.33 -49.25
N ILE A 5 36.41 56.95 -48.49
CA ILE A 5 35.76 55.64 -48.67
C ILE A 5 34.29 55.89 -48.97
N THR A 6 34.02 55.78 -50.26
CA THR A 6 32.73 55.74 -50.92
C THR A 6 31.94 54.51 -50.48
N LEU A 7 31.09 54.66 -49.45
CA LEU A 7 29.99 53.73 -49.23
C LEU A 7 28.98 53.94 -50.37
N ARG A 8 29.05 53.09 -51.39
CA ARG A 8 28.17 53.13 -52.57
C ARG A 8 26.71 53.28 -52.14
N ARG A 9 26.06 54.35 -52.63
CA ARG A 9 24.62 54.66 -52.59
C ARG A 9 23.69 53.46 -52.86
N THR A 10 24.19 52.36 -53.42
CA THR A 10 23.46 51.13 -53.72
C THR A 10 23.18 50.23 -52.52
N ARG A 11 23.90 50.32 -51.39
CA ARG A 11 23.60 49.48 -50.20
C ARG A 11 22.52 50.08 -49.29
N LEU A 12 22.52 51.40 -49.07
CA LEU A 12 21.45 52.06 -48.30
C LEU A 12 20.12 52.05 -49.06
N MET A 13 20.15 52.29 -50.38
CA MET A 13 18.97 52.12 -51.25
C MET A 13 18.45 50.67 -51.23
N ARG A 14 19.31 49.65 -51.26
CA ARG A 14 18.86 48.25 -51.19
C ARG A 14 18.23 47.92 -49.84
N ILE A 15 18.74 48.44 -48.73
CA ILE A 15 18.16 48.21 -47.40
C ILE A 15 16.81 48.95 -47.28
N CYS A 16 16.70 50.19 -47.78
CA CYS A 16 15.44 50.92 -47.78
C CYS A 16 14.40 50.33 -48.74
N VAL A 17 14.80 49.81 -49.91
CA VAL A 17 13.90 49.14 -50.85
C VAL A 17 13.46 47.77 -50.32
N ILE A 18 14.36 47.01 -49.68
CA ILE A 18 13.99 45.75 -49.02
C ILE A 18 13.04 46.04 -47.85
N ALA A 19 13.29 47.07 -47.03
CA ALA A 19 12.36 47.46 -45.96
C ALA A 19 11.01 47.96 -46.52
N ALA A 20 11.00 48.74 -47.60
CA ALA A 20 9.79 49.24 -48.23
C ALA A 20 8.96 48.16 -48.96
N ILE A 21 9.54 47.00 -49.27
CA ILE A 21 8.83 45.86 -49.87
C ILE A 21 8.45 44.82 -48.80
N VAL A 22 9.37 44.52 -47.89
CA VAL A 22 9.19 43.47 -46.87
C VAL A 22 8.24 43.94 -45.77
N VAL A 23 8.27 45.21 -45.35
CA VAL A 23 7.39 45.69 -44.27
C VAL A 23 5.92 45.73 -44.72
N PRO A 24 5.56 46.21 -45.93
CA PRO A 24 4.18 46.12 -46.39
C PRO A 24 3.74 44.70 -46.71
N ILE A 25 4.63 43.81 -47.17
CA ILE A 25 4.31 42.39 -47.37
C ILE A 25 4.09 41.69 -46.03
N LEU A 26 4.91 41.96 -45.00
CA LEU A 26 4.68 41.43 -43.64
C LEU A 26 3.42 42.03 -43.01
N TYR A 27 3.15 43.31 -43.22
CA TYR A 27 1.92 43.93 -42.74
C TYR A 27 0.69 43.38 -43.46
N LEU A 28 0.76 43.17 -44.78
CA LEU A 28 -0.30 42.53 -45.56
C LEU A 28 -0.43 41.04 -45.24
N THR A 29 0.64 40.27 -45.01
CA THR A 29 0.49 38.86 -44.61
C THR A 29 -0.01 38.74 -43.18
N LEU A 30 0.36 39.65 -42.27
CA LEU A 30 -0.17 39.69 -40.91
C LEU A 30 -1.64 40.15 -40.87
N THR A 31 -2.03 41.15 -41.67
CA THR A 31 -3.42 41.65 -41.70
C THR A 31 -4.34 40.80 -42.56
N TRP A 32 -3.85 40.18 -43.64
CA TRP A 32 -4.61 39.25 -44.48
C TRP A 32 -4.73 37.86 -43.82
N SER A 33 -3.77 37.49 -42.96
CA SER A 33 -3.88 36.35 -42.03
C SER A 33 -4.97 36.57 -40.99
N ASP A 34 -5.17 37.81 -40.52
CA ASP A 34 -6.07 38.07 -39.40
C ASP A 34 -7.55 38.13 -39.85
N GLU A 35 -7.85 38.65 -41.05
CA GLU A 35 -9.24 38.71 -41.56
C GLU A 35 -9.73 37.40 -42.20
N LYS A 36 -8.90 36.67 -42.96
CA LYS A 36 -9.28 35.34 -43.46
C LYS A 36 -9.09 34.23 -42.43
N GLY A 37 -8.15 34.36 -41.49
CA GLY A 37 -7.98 33.40 -40.39
C GLY A 37 -9.18 33.37 -39.44
N LYS A 38 -9.78 34.53 -39.14
CA LYS A 38 -11.01 34.62 -38.33
C LYS A 38 -12.26 34.19 -39.11
N SER A 39 -12.37 34.52 -40.40
CA SER A 39 -13.52 34.13 -41.24
C SER A 39 -13.51 32.65 -41.64
N ILE A 40 -12.35 32.03 -41.88
CA ILE A 40 -12.24 30.62 -42.28
C ILE A 40 -12.37 29.70 -41.05
N HIS A 41 -11.87 30.11 -39.87
CA HIS A 41 -12.17 29.38 -38.63
C HIS A 41 -13.64 29.49 -38.23
N SER A 42 -14.32 30.62 -38.44
CA SER A 42 -15.76 30.71 -38.14
C SER A 42 -16.63 29.97 -39.16
N GLN A 43 -16.19 29.84 -40.42
CA GLN A 43 -16.96 29.15 -41.48
C GLN A 43 -16.72 27.64 -41.54
N LEU A 44 -15.58 27.11 -41.08
CA LEU A 44 -15.35 25.64 -41.00
C LEU A 44 -16.07 24.96 -39.82
N PHE A 45 -16.58 25.72 -38.85
CA PHE A 45 -17.37 25.20 -37.73
C PHE A 45 -18.88 25.50 -37.84
N ALA A 46 -19.32 26.14 -38.93
CA ALA A 46 -20.72 26.50 -39.16
C ALA A 46 -21.41 25.53 -40.13
N SER A 47 -21.46 24.25 -39.76
CA SER A 47 -22.44 23.30 -40.31
C SER A 47 -22.57 22.11 -39.37
N ARG A 48 -23.22 22.31 -38.23
CA ARG A 48 -23.82 21.20 -37.49
C ARG A 48 -25.29 21.54 -37.31
N THR A 49 -26.14 20.67 -37.82
CA THR A 49 -27.52 20.52 -37.33
C THR A 49 -27.50 20.57 -35.80
N PRO A 50 -28.45 21.26 -35.15
CA PRO A 50 -28.52 21.29 -33.69
C PRO A 50 -28.55 19.85 -33.17
N ARG A 51 -27.52 19.46 -32.41
CA ARG A 51 -27.49 18.16 -31.74
C ARG A 51 -28.61 18.14 -30.71
N GLU A 52 -29.39 17.07 -30.68
CA GLU A 52 -30.52 16.97 -29.76
C GLU A 52 -30.04 16.98 -28.30
N ALA A 53 -30.72 17.75 -27.46
CA ALA A 53 -30.43 17.83 -26.03
C ALA A 53 -31.26 16.80 -25.26
N PRO A 54 -30.77 16.27 -24.12
CA PRO A 54 -31.60 15.45 -23.24
C PRO A 54 -32.84 16.20 -22.79
N LYS A 55 -33.96 15.49 -22.64
CA LYS A 55 -35.26 16.06 -22.25
C LYS A 55 -35.86 15.23 -21.12
N LEU A 56 -36.41 15.92 -20.12
CA LEU A 56 -37.21 15.28 -19.09
C LEU A 56 -38.62 15.01 -19.64
N VAL A 57 -39.10 13.77 -19.53
CA VAL A 57 -40.42 13.33 -20.01
C VAL A 57 -41.27 12.82 -18.85
N SER A 58 -42.59 12.72 -19.04
CA SER A 58 -43.49 12.18 -18.01
C SER A 58 -43.40 10.65 -17.90
N GLU A 59 -43.06 9.98 -19.00
CA GLU A 59 -42.91 8.53 -19.08
C GLU A 59 -41.50 8.08 -18.67
N LEU A 60 -41.22 6.78 -18.72
CA LEU A 60 -39.85 6.27 -18.57
C LEU A 60 -38.98 6.71 -19.75
N GLY A 61 -37.75 7.13 -19.45
CA GLY A 61 -36.77 7.55 -20.43
C GLY A 61 -36.35 6.42 -21.36
N ASN A 62 -35.98 6.78 -22.59
CA ASN A 62 -35.67 5.87 -23.69
C ASN A 62 -34.47 4.90 -23.49
N TYR A 63 -33.68 5.07 -22.42
CA TYR A 63 -32.58 4.18 -22.04
C TYR A 63 -32.80 3.42 -20.72
N GLU A 64 -33.97 3.56 -20.08
CA GLU A 64 -34.28 2.78 -18.88
C GLU A 64 -34.56 1.30 -19.21
N PRO A 65 -34.12 0.36 -18.37
CA PRO A 65 -34.43 -1.05 -18.57
C PRO A 65 -35.92 -1.31 -18.36
N GLN A 66 -36.51 -2.10 -19.27
CA GLN A 66 -37.94 -2.43 -19.20
C GLN A 66 -38.29 -3.43 -18.08
N ASN A 67 -37.35 -4.31 -17.72
CA ASN A 67 -37.51 -5.30 -16.66
C ASN A 67 -36.33 -5.21 -15.69
N ILE A 68 -36.62 -5.17 -14.39
CA ILE A 68 -35.61 -5.29 -13.32
C ILE A 68 -35.53 -6.78 -12.95
N GLU A 69 -34.38 -7.40 -13.20
CA GLU A 69 -34.14 -8.76 -12.74
C GLU A 69 -33.98 -8.77 -11.22
N VAL A 70 -34.78 -9.60 -10.55
CA VAL A 70 -34.61 -9.91 -9.12
C VAL A 70 -33.92 -11.26 -9.05
N ARG A 71 -32.79 -11.31 -8.32
CA ARG A 71 -31.99 -12.51 -8.12
C ARG A 71 -31.71 -12.67 -6.63
N ASP A 72 -31.63 -13.92 -6.21
CA ASP A 72 -31.29 -14.28 -4.83
C ASP A 72 -29.88 -14.89 -4.79
N GLY A 73 -29.10 -14.53 -3.77
CA GLY A 73 -27.75 -15.06 -3.58
C GLY A 73 -26.83 -14.11 -2.80
N PRO A 74 -25.59 -14.54 -2.51
CA PRO A 74 -24.60 -13.71 -1.83
C PRO A 74 -24.37 -12.38 -2.52
N GLY A 75 -24.62 -11.28 -1.80
CA GLY A 75 -24.36 -9.92 -2.27
C GLY A 75 -25.25 -9.43 -3.42
N GLU A 76 -26.30 -10.18 -3.79
CA GLU A 76 -27.35 -9.72 -4.72
C GLU A 76 -28.07 -8.49 -4.15
N GLY A 77 -28.57 -7.63 -5.03
CA GLY A 77 -29.11 -6.31 -4.66
C GLY A 77 -28.04 -5.32 -4.19
N GLY A 78 -26.76 -5.72 -4.12
CA GLY A 78 -25.70 -4.93 -3.51
C GLY A 78 -25.72 -4.98 -1.97
N GLU A 79 -26.39 -5.97 -1.39
CA GLU A 79 -26.44 -6.15 0.07
C GLU A 79 -25.10 -6.64 0.62
N ALA A 80 -24.86 -6.41 1.91
CA ALA A 80 -23.66 -6.88 2.60
C ALA A 80 -23.62 -8.41 2.65
N TYR A 81 -22.51 -9.02 2.24
CA TYR A 81 -22.27 -10.44 2.43
C TYR A 81 -21.17 -10.66 3.47
N ASN A 82 -21.56 -11.27 4.60
CA ASN A 82 -20.62 -11.67 5.64
C ASN A 82 -20.20 -13.12 5.40
N LEU A 83 -18.91 -13.34 5.18
CA LEU A 83 -18.37 -14.69 5.09
C LEU A 83 -18.60 -15.45 6.40
N PRO A 84 -18.87 -16.76 6.35
CA PRO A 84 -18.94 -17.57 7.56
C PRO A 84 -17.59 -17.65 8.28
N ASP A 85 -17.62 -17.84 9.60
CA ASP A 85 -16.43 -17.78 10.48
C ASP A 85 -15.32 -18.78 10.10
N ASP A 86 -15.66 -19.89 9.47
CA ASP A 86 -14.71 -20.90 9.00
C ASP A 86 -13.81 -20.41 7.84
N LYS A 87 -14.17 -19.28 7.20
CA LYS A 87 -13.39 -18.63 6.14
C LYS A 87 -12.66 -17.37 6.60
N ALA A 88 -12.66 -17.07 7.91
CA ALA A 88 -12.01 -15.88 8.46
C ALA A 88 -10.52 -15.75 8.09
N ASN A 89 -9.79 -16.87 8.03
CA ASN A 89 -8.38 -16.86 7.62
C ASN A 89 -8.19 -16.49 6.14
N ALA A 90 -9.06 -16.99 5.25
CA ALA A 90 -9.01 -16.64 3.83
C ALA A 90 -9.39 -15.18 3.60
N ALA A 91 -10.34 -14.66 4.38
CA ALA A 91 -10.69 -13.24 4.38
C ALA A 91 -9.46 -12.40 4.78
N ALA A 92 -8.85 -12.69 5.94
CA ALA A 92 -7.68 -11.97 6.43
C ALA A 92 -6.47 -12.03 5.47
N GLU A 93 -6.20 -13.20 4.88
CA GLU A 93 -5.13 -13.35 3.88
C GLU A 93 -5.40 -12.49 2.64
N SER A 94 -6.62 -12.55 2.11
CA SER A 94 -6.99 -11.76 0.93
C SER A 94 -7.01 -10.25 1.20
N GLU A 95 -7.47 -9.83 2.38
CA GLU A 95 -7.41 -8.42 2.81
C GLU A 95 -5.96 -7.93 2.89
N MET A 96 -5.04 -8.76 3.40
CA MET A 96 -3.61 -8.44 3.46
C MET A 96 -2.95 -8.42 2.08
N GLU A 97 -3.36 -9.28 1.15
CA GLU A 97 -2.75 -9.36 -0.18
C GLU A 97 -3.29 -8.29 -1.15
N TYR A 98 -4.59 -7.98 -1.08
CA TYR A 98 -5.28 -7.11 -2.04
C TYR A 98 -5.83 -5.81 -1.44
N GLY A 99 -5.76 -5.61 -0.12
CA GLY A 99 -6.41 -4.48 0.56
C GLY A 99 -7.94 -4.58 0.58
N MET A 100 -8.50 -5.75 0.22
CA MET A 100 -9.93 -6.06 0.18
C MET A 100 -10.15 -7.57 0.29
N ASN A 101 -11.34 -7.96 0.74
CA ASN A 101 -11.73 -9.34 1.00
C ASN A 101 -12.08 -10.09 -0.30
N ILE A 102 -11.06 -10.55 -1.04
CA ILE A 102 -11.26 -11.33 -2.27
C ILE A 102 -11.95 -12.65 -1.99
N ALA A 103 -11.78 -13.25 -0.81
CA ALA A 103 -12.52 -14.46 -0.45
C ALA A 103 -14.04 -14.21 -0.43
N CYS A 104 -14.49 -13.04 0.04
CA CYS A 104 -15.89 -12.64 0.00
C CYS A 104 -16.33 -12.38 -1.45
N SER A 105 -15.53 -11.62 -2.21
CA SER A 105 -15.81 -11.35 -3.62
C SER A 105 -15.97 -12.64 -4.43
N ASP A 106 -15.15 -13.66 -4.20
CA ASP A 106 -15.18 -14.92 -4.95
C ASP A 106 -16.50 -15.70 -4.76
N GLU A 107 -17.29 -15.42 -3.71
CA GLU A 107 -18.60 -16.03 -3.46
C GLU A 107 -19.77 -15.20 -4.02
N ILE A 108 -19.53 -13.94 -4.34
CA ILE A 108 -20.53 -13.05 -4.94
C ILE A 108 -20.50 -13.23 -6.46
N SER A 109 -21.67 -13.32 -7.09
CA SER A 109 -21.76 -13.54 -8.54
C SER A 109 -21.18 -12.40 -9.35
N LEU A 110 -20.36 -12.70 -10.38
CA LEU A 110 -19.76 -11.69 -11.26
C LEU A 110 -20.81 -10.80 -11.96
N ASP A 111 -22.01 -11.33 -12.15
CA ASP A 111 -23.15 -10.66 -12.77
C ASP A 111 -24.24 -10.24 -11.76
N ARG A 112 -23.88 -10.12 -10.46
CA ARG A 112 -24.82 -9.73 -9.40
C ARG A 112 -25.59 -8.45 -9.72
N THR A 113 -26.82 -8.39 -9.24
CA THR A 113 -27.65 -7.19 -9.21
C THR A 113 -27.15 -6.22 -8.14
N ILE A 114 -27.41 -4.92 -8.34
CA ILE A 114 -27.10 -3.85 -7.38
C ILE A 114 -28.28 -2.90 -7.28
N LYS A 115 -28.38 -2.19 -6.16
CA LYS A 115 -29.41 -1.19 -5.92
C LYS A 115 -29.27 0.02 -6.86
N ASP A 116 -30.40 0.51 -7.36
CA ASP A 116 -30.46 1.79 -8.08
C ASP A 116 -30.37 2.94 -7.07
N THR A 117 -29.20 3.59 -7.02
CA THR A 117 -28.89 4.72 -6.11
C THR A 117 -29.06 6.08 -6.78
N ARG A 118 -29.60 6.13 -8.00
CA ARG A 118 -29.86 7.38 -8.73
C ARG A 118 -31.04 8.14 -8.12
N LEU A 119 -31.10 9.44 -8.39
CA LEU A 119 -32.28 10.24 -8.08
C LEU A 119 -33.49 9.70 -8.87
N PRO A 120 -34.72 9.69 -8.31
CA PRO A 120 -35.89 9.17 -9.01
C PRO A 120 -36.13 9.80 -10.40
N GLU A 121 -35.92 11.11 -10.52
CA GLU A 121 -36.03 11.86 -11.78
C GLU A 121 -35.07 11.38 -12.88
N CYS A 122 -33.97 10.70 -12.53
CA CYS A 122 -33.02 10.17 -13.51
C CYS A 122 -33.63 9.13 -14.46
N ARG A 123 -34.73 8.48 -14.05
CA ARG A 123 -35.44 7.47 -14.85
C ARG A 123 -36.31 8.07 -15.95
N HIS A 124 -36.45 9.39 -15.97
CA HIS A 124 -37.38 10.11 -16.83
C HIS A 124 -36.66 10.98 -17.88
N TRP A 125 -35.36 10.78 -18.06
CA TRP A 125 -34.59 11.49 -19.07
C TRP A 125 -34.52 10.70 -20.37
N ASP A 126 -34.99 11.34 -21.45
CA ASP A 126 -34.71 10.93 -22.82
C ASP A 126 -33.36 11.49 -23.27
N TYR A 127 -32.48 10.60 -23.72
CA TYR A 127 -31.16 10.95 -24.25
C TYR A 127 -31.12 10.77 -25.79
N PRO A 128 -30.23 11.47 -26.51
CA PRO A 128 -30.09 11.28 -27.96
C PRO A 128 -29.85 9.82 -28.35
N HIS A 129 -30.43 9.37 -29.47
CA HIS A 129 -30.26 7.98 -29.92
C HIS A 129 -28.93 7.72 -30.64
N ASP A 130 -28.27 8.77 -31.13
CA ASP A 130 -27.02 8.73 -31.90
C ASP A 130 -25.78 9.06 -31.05
N LEU A 131 -25.82 8.70 -29.76
CA LEU A 131 -24.68 8.87 -28.85
C LEU A 131 -23.39 8.20 -29.35
N PRO A 132 -22.22 8.77 -29.04
CA PRO A 132 -20.95 8.35 -29.60
C PRO A 132 -20.52 6.95 -29.13
N LYS A 133 -19.83 6.23 -30.01
CA LYS A 133 -19.24 4.93 -29.70
C LYS A 133 -18.13 5.09 -28.65
N THR A 134 -18.15 4.25 -27.62
CA THR A 134 -17.33 4.43 -26.42
C THR A 134 -16.41 3.24 -26.15
N SER A 135 -15.12 3.50 -25.94
CA SER A 135 -14.16 2.51 -25.41
C SER A 135 -14.04 2.68 -23.89
N VAL A 136 -14.35 1.65 -23.13
CA VAL A 136 -14.14 1.65 -21.67
C VAL A 136 -12.75 1.09 -21.37
N ILE A 137 -11.88 1.89 -20.77
CA ILE A 137 -10.49 1.53 -20.47
C ILE A 137 -10.38 1.21 -18.98
N ILE A 138 -9.87 0.01 -18.68
CA ILE A 138 -9.63 -0.45 -17.31
C ILE A 138 -8.14 -0.74 -17.16
N VAL A 139 -7.45 0.09 -16.40
CA VAL A 139 -6.06 -0.14 -16.02
C VAL A 139 -6.02 -0.99 -14.76
N PHE A 140 -5.18 -2.02 -14.75
CA PHE A 140 -5.04 -2.89 -13.59
C PHE A 140 -3.59 -3.32 -13.35
N HIS A 141 -3.26 -3.54 -12.08
CA HIS A 141 -2.01 -4.16 -11.65
C HIS A 141 -2.30 -5.05 -10.45
N ASN A 142 -2.05 -6.36 -10.56
CA ASN A 142 -2.25 -7.33 -9.48
C ASN A 142 -3.65 -7.30 -8.85
N GLU A 143 -4.68 -7.00 -9.66
CA GLU A 143 -6.06 -6.94 -9.20
C GLU A 143 -6.64 -8.32 -8.87
N GLY A 144 -7.56 -8.38 -7.90
CA GLY A 144 -8.32 -9.60 -7.64
C GLY A 144 -9.16 -10.03 -8.85
N PHE A 145 -9.04 -11.29 -9.29
CA PHE A 145 -9.67 -11.76 -10.52
C PHE A 145 -11.20 -11.60 -10.53
N SER A 146 -11.87 -11.97 -9.43
CA SER A 146 -13.34 -11.83 -9.32
C SER A 146 -13.77 -10.38 -9.41
N VAL A 147 -13.04 -9.46 -8.77
CA VAL A 147 -13.34 -8.03 -8.79
C VAL A 147 -13.12 -7.40 -10.17
N LEU A 148 -11.98 -7.72 -10.82
CA LEU A 148 -11.70 -7.28 -12.18
C LEU A 148 -12.79 -7.75 -13.16
N MET A 149 -13.16 -9.03 -13.09
CA MET A 149 -14.17 -9.60 -13.97
C MET A 149 -15.59 -9.15 -13.65
N ARG A 150 -15.92 -8.85 -12.39
CA ARG A 150 -17.19 -8.22 -12.01
C ARG A 150 -17.31 -6.81 -12.59
N THR A 151 -16.20 -6.07 -12.62
CA THR A 151 -16.15 -4.76 -13.31
C THR A 151 -16.51 -4.91 -14.78
N VAL A 152 -15.82 -5.82 -15.51
CA VAL A 152 -16.09 -6.10 -16.93
C VAL A 152 -17.54 -6.55 -17.15
N GLN A 153 -18.03 -7.48 -16.33
CA GLN A 153 -19.38 -8.03 -16.45
C GLN A 153 -20.46 -6.97 -16.18
N SER A 154 -20.26 -6.10 -15.18
CA SER A 154 -21.18 -4.99 -14.89
C SER A 154 -21.35 -4.06 -16.09
N ILE A 155 -20.25 -3.73 -16.78
CA ILE A 155 -20.25 -2.88 -17.98
C ILE A 155 -21.01 -3.58 -19.11
N LEU A 156 -20.72 -4.86 -19.37
CA LEU A 156 -21.39 -5.63 -20.42
C LEU A 156 -22.90 -5.74 -20.18
N ASN A 157 -23.31 -5.93 -18.93
CA ASN A 157 -24.73 -6.10 -18.57
C ASN A 157 -25.52 -4.79 -18.65
N ARG A 158 -24.93 -3.65 -18.28
CA ARG A 158 -25.67 -2.39 -18.05
C ARG A 158 -25.37 -1.30 -19.07
N THR A 159 -24.71 -1.66 -20.18
CA THR A 159 -24.38 -0.71 -21.24
C THR A 159 -25.05 -1.11 -22.57
N PRO A 160 -25.79 -0.21 -23.24
CA PRO A 160 -26.39 -0.50 -24.53
C PRO A 160 -25.35 -0.93 -25.57
N LYS A 161 -25.60 -2.08 -26.23
CA LYS A 161 -24.67 -2.70 -27.20
C LYS A 161 -24.27 -1.77 -28.35
N HIS A 162 -25.16 -0.87 -28.75
CA HIS A 162 -24.92 0.06 -29.85
C HIS A 162 -24.05 1.25 -29.47
N ILE A 163 -23.83 1.57 -28.19
CA ILE A 163 -22.89 2.64 -27.79
C ILE A 163 -21.57 2.10 -27.25
N LEU A 164 -21.56 0.90 -26.65
CA LEU A 164 -20.31 0.25 -26.24
C LEU A 164 -19.52 -0.20 -27.48
N HIS A 165 -18.33 0.36 -27.70
CA HIS A 165 -17.43 -0.07 -28.77
C HIS A 165 -16.63 -1.30 -28.34
N GLU A 166 -15.82 -1.14 -27.29
CA GLU A 166 -14.96 -2.18 -26.70
C GLU A 166 -14.75 -1.91 -25.19
N ILE A 167 -14.31 -2.93 -24.47
CA ILE A 167 -13.69 -2.81 -23.15
C ILE A 167 -12.21 -3.13 -23.31
N LEU A 168 -11.33 -2.18 -23.03
CA LEU A 168 -9.88 -2.29 -23.15
C LEU A 168 -9.26 -2.46 -21.77
N LEU A 169 -8.83 -3.68 -21.45
CA LEU A 169 -8.04 -4.00 -20.28
C LEU A 169 -6.57 -3.66 -20.56
N VAL A 170 -5.94 -2.89 -19.67
CA VAL A 170 -4.54 -2.49 -19.79
C VAL A 170 -3.79 -2.97 -18.55
N ASP A 171 -3.01 -4.02 -18.73
CA ASP A 171 -2.19 -4.62 -17.68
C ASP A 171 -0.90 -3.81 -17.47
N ASP A 172 -0.79 -3.15 -16.33
CA ASP A 172 0.40 -2.44 -15.89
C ASP A 172 1.39 -3.39 -15.22
N PHE A 173 1.85 -4.39 -15.99
CA PHE A 173 2.90 -5.34 -15.61
C PHE A 173 2.58 -6.13 -14.33
N SER A 174 1.42 -6.79 -14.30
CA SER A 174 1.01 -7.68 -13.22
C SER A 174 1.89 -8.94 -13.13
N ASP A 175 2.16 -9.38 -11.91
CA ASP A 175 2.91 -10.62 -11.64
C ASP A 175 2.02 -11.80 -11.20
N LYS A 176 0.76 -11.54 -10.82
CA LYS A 176 -0.20 -12.57 -10.41
C LYS A 176 -0.56 -13.51 -11.57
N GLU A 177 -0.45 -14.81 -11.34
CA GLU A 177 -0.61 -15.83 -12.37
C GLU A 177 -2.02 -15.91 -12.96
N ASN A 178 -3.04 -15.67 -12.14
CA ASN A 178 -4.44 -15.62 -12.55
C ASN A 178 -4.75 -14.46 -13.53
N LEU A 179 -3.85 -13.48 -13.68
CA LEU A 179 -3.97 -12.36 -14.61
C LEU A 179 -3.19 -12.56 -15.91
N LYS A 180 -2.49 -13.69 -16.06
CA LYS A 180 -1.76 -14.08 -17.29
C LYS A 180 -2.67 -14.89 -18.22
N ASP A 181 -2.29 -16.13 -18.53
CA ASP A 181 -2.99 -17.01 -19.47
C ASP A 181 -4.45 -17.24 -19.06
N LYS A 182 -4.75 -17.32 -17.76
CA LYS A 182 -6.13 -17.49 -17.27
C LYS A 182 -7.02 -16.33 -17.71
N LEU A 183 -6.55 -15.09 -17.58
CA LEU A 183 -7.32 -13.91 -17.99
C LEU A 183 -7.49 -13.87 -19.50
N GLU A 184 -6.41 -14.11 -20.26
CA GLU A 184 -6.44 -14.13 -21.73
C GLU A 184 -7.44 -15.17 -22.25
N ASN A 185 -7.40 -16.39 -21.72
CA ASN A 185 -8.34 -17.42 -22.08
C ASN A 185 -9.78 -17.05 -21.68
N TYR A 186 -9.98 -16.48 -20.49
CA TYR A 186 -11.31 -16.12 -20.00
C TYR A 186 -11.99 -15.05 -20.87
N ILE A 187 -11.26 -14.02 -21.31
CA ILE A 187 -11.85 -12.92 -22.09
C ILE A 187 -12.22 -13.29 -23.53
N THR A 188 -11.71 -14.41 -24.07
CA THR A 188 -12.06 -14.89 -25.43
C THR A 188 -13.55 -15.10 -25.61
N ARG A 189 -14.27 -15.42 -24.52
CA ARG A 189 -15.73 -15.65 -24.50
C ARG A 189 -16.57 -14.43 -24.88
N TYR A 190 -15.96 -13.25 -24.94
CA TYR A 190 -16.64 -12.00 -25.28
C TYR A 190 -16.48 -11.63 -26.76
N ASP A 191 -16.05 -12.57 -27.63
CA ASP A 191 -15.98 -12.42 -29.08
C ASP A 191 -15.27 -11.13 -29.54
N GLY A 192 -14.16 -10.80 -28.88
CA GLY A 192 -13.36 -9.60 -29.17
C GLY A 192 -13.94 -8.28 -28.64
N LYS A 193 -15.07 -8.31 -27.92
CA LYS A 193 -15.65 -7.13 -27.25
C LYS A 193 -14.77 -6.64 -26.10
N VAL A 194 -14.06 -7.55 -25.45
CA VAL A 194 -13.05 -7.28 -24.42
C VAL A 194 -11.67 -7.55 -25.01
N ARG A 195 -10.79 -6.56 -24.96
CA ARG A 195 -9.43 -6.63 -25.49
C ARG A 195 -8.43 -6.37 -24.37
N LEU A 196 -7.32 -7.11 -24.37
CA LEU A 196 -6.24 -6.95 -23.42
C LEU A 196 -4.98 -6.41 -24.11
N ILE A 197 -4.33 -5.45 -23.48
CA ILE A 197 -2.97 -5.00 -23.81
C ILE A 197 -2.10 -5.08 -22.55
N ARG A 198 -0.81 -5.41 -22.71
CA ARG A 198 0.14 -5.53 -21.60
C ARG A 198 1.31 -4.56 -21.75
N ASN A 199 1.71 -3.93 -20.66
CA ASN A 199 2.96 -3.19 -20.57
C ASN A 199 4.15 -4.15 -20.45
N THR A 200 5.30 -3.75 -21.02
CA THR A 200 6.55 -4.51 -20.95
C THR A 200 7.33 -4.25 -19.66
N GLU A 201 7.03 -3.15 -18.98
CA GLU A 201 7.51 -2.81 -17.65
C GLU A 201 6.40 -2.14 -16.85
N ARG A 202 6.58 -2.04 -15.53
CA ARG A 202 5.64 -1.29 -14.69
C ARG A 202 5.77 0.18 -15.03
N GLU A 203 4.76 0.80 -15.60
CA GLU A 203 4.74 2.23 -15.99
C GLU A 203 3.96 3.09 -15.00
N GLY A 204 3.10 2.47 -14.20
CA GLY A 204 2.23 3.16 -13.28
C GLY A 204 0.88 3.55 -13.90
N LEU A 205 -0.08 3.92 -13.05
CA LEU A 205 -1.45 4.20 -13.44
C LEU A 205 -1.54 5.27 -14.53
N ILE A 206 -0.80 6.37 -14.36
CA ILE A 206 -0.91 7.59 -15.16
C ILE A 206 -0.53 7.33 -16.62
N ARG A 207 0.68 6.83 -16.85
CA ARG A 207 1.19 6.50 -18.19
C ARG A 207 0.41 5.37 -18.84
N THR A 208 -0.01 4.40 -18.05
CA THR A 208 -0.81 3.27 -18.54
C THR A 208 -2.19 3.73 -19.02
N ARG A 209 -2.82 4.71 -18.35
CA ARG A 209 -4.06 5.35 -18.84
C ARG A 209 -3.82 6.09 -20.16
N SER A 210 -2.72 6.85 -20.29
CA SER A 210 -2.35 7.51 -21.54
C SER A 210 -2.19 6.51 -22.69
N ARG A 211 -1.49 5.39 -22.46
CA ARG A 211 -1.37 4.30 -23.44
C ARG A 211 -2.73 3.70 -23.80
N GLY A 212 -3.58 3.44 -22.80
CA GLY A 212 -4.94 2.96 -23.02
C GLY A 212 -5.75 3.88 -23.94
N ALA A 213 -5.67 5.20 -23.74
CA ALA A 213 -6.34 6.17 -24.60
C ALA A 213 -5.80 6.18 -26.03
N GLN A 214 -4.49 6.04 -26.21
CA GLN A 214 -3.86 5.92 -27.53
C GLN A 214 -4.37 4.69 -28.28
N GLU A 215 -4.49 3.55 -27.58
CA GLU A 215 -4.91 2.26 -28.13
C GLU A 215 -6.42 2.10 -28.31
N ALA A 216 -7.24 2.92 -27.64
CA ALA A 216 -8.69 2.89 -27.74
C ALA A 216 -9.19 3.28 -29.14
N ARG A 217 -10.31 2.68 -29.56
CA ARG A 217 -10.87 2.83 -30.92
C ARG A 217 -12.21 3.59 -30.96
N GLY A 218 -12.85 3.78 -29.80
CA GLY A 218 -14.07 4.57 -29.65
C GLY A 218 -13.82 6.07 -29.83
N GLU A 219 -14.90 6.80 -30.14
CA GLU A 219 -14.89 8.27 -30.23
C GLU A 219 -14.75 8.90 -28.83
N VAL A 220 -15.38 8.29 -27.84
CA VAL A 220 -15.27 8.64 -26.42
C VAL A 220 -14.51 7.54 -25.68
N ILE A 221 -13.65 7.95 -24.75
CA ILE A 221 -13.01 7.04 -23.79
C ILE A 221 -13.66 7.23 -22.42
N VAL A 222 -13.87 6.12 -21.71
CA VAL A 222 -14.29 6.12 -20.31
C VAL A 222 -13.23 5.37 -19.53
N PHE A 223 -12.60 6.02 -18.56
CA PHE A 223 -11.74 5.34 -17.60
C PHE A 223 -12.57 4.83 -16.44
N LEU A 224 -12.35 3.57 -16.07
CA LEU A 224 -12.84 2.98 -14.83
C LEU A 224 -11.68 2.29 -14.13
N ASP A 225 -11.68 2.33 -12.79
CA ASP A 225 -10.78 1.49 -12.01
C ASP A 225 -11.21 0.03 -12.07
N ALA A 226 -10.27 -0.89 -11.88
CA ALA A 226 -10.46 -2.33 -12.04
C ALA A 226 -11.33 -3.00 -10.96
N HIS A 227 -11.88 -2.21 -10.05
CA HIS A 227 -12.69 -2.63 -8.91
C HIS A 227 -13.92 -1.74 -8.77
N CYS A 228 -14.70 -1.69 -9.85
CA CYS A 228 -15.92 -0.91 -9.94
C CYS A 228 -17.14 -1.75 -10.31
N GLU A 229 -18.34 -1.28 -9.99
CA GLU A 229 -19.60 -1.81 -10.52
C GLU A 229 -20.46 -0.66 -11.00
N VAL A 230 -20.76 -0.63 -12.31
CA VAL A 230 -21.56 0.45 -12.90
C VAL A 230 -23.04 0.26 -12.58
N ASN A 231 -23.76 1.36 -12.33
CA ASN A 231 -25.20 1.33 -12.07
C ASN A 231 -26.02 1.30 -13.38
N THR A 232 -27.32 1.11 -13.25
CA THR A 232 -28.28 1.11 -14.36
C THR A 232 -28.23 2.44 -15.11
N ASN A 233 -28.27 2.37 -16.45
CA ASN A 233 -28.27 3.53 -17.34
C ASN A 233 -27.13 4.54 -17.04
N TRP A 234 -25.96 4.06 -16.61
CA TRP A 234 -24.85 4.93 -16.23
C TRP A 234 -24.21 5.68 -17.41
N LEU A 235 -24.14 5.07 -18.60
CA LEU A 235 -23.34 5.59 -19.71
C LEU A 235 -24.05 6.70 -20.53
N PRO A 236 -25.32 6.56 -20.95
CA PRO A 236 -26.02 7.61 -21.71
C PRO A 236 -25.97 9.03 -21.08
N PRO A 237 -26.28 9.22 -19.77
CA PRO A 237 -26.12 10.52 -19.13
C PRO A 237 -24.69 11.03 -19.12
N LEU A 238 -23.70 10.14 -19.04
CA LEU A 238 -22.28 10.50 -19.08
C LEU A 238 -21.86 10.98 -20.48
N LEU A 239 -22.43 10.40 -21.54
CA LEU A 239 -22.08 10.76 -22.92
C LEU A 239 -22.80 12.01 -23.41
N ALA A 240 -24.00 12.32 -22.90
CA ALA A 240 -24.81 13.42 -23.43
C ALA A 240 -24.13 14.81 -23.37
N PRO A 241 -23.43 15.20 -22.29
CA PRO A 241 -22.69 16.46 -22.26
C PRO A 241 -21.54 16.49 -23.28
N ILE A 242 -20.83 15.38 -23.46
CA ILE A 242 -19.72 15.24 -24.42
C ILE A 242 -20.26 15.28 -25.86
N TYR A 243 -21.44 14.69 -26.09
CA TYR A 243 -22.12 14.74 -27.37
C TYR A 243 -22.52 16.18 -27.72
N ARG A 244 -22.96 16.99 -26.76
CA ARG A 244 -23.21 18.42 -26.99
C ARG A 244 -21.92 19.19 -27.24
N ASP A 245 -20.91 18.98 -26.41
CA ASP A 245 -19.63 19.66 -26.48
C ASP A 245 -18.47 18.69 -26.21
N ARG A 246 -17.68 18.44 -27.25
CA ARG A 246 -16.56 17.49 -27.22
C ARG A 246 -15.47 17.86 -26.21
N THR A 247 -15.46 19.12 -25.73
CA THR A 247 -14.47 19.64 -24.80
C THR A 247 -14.86 19.46 -23.33
N VAL A 248 -16.03 18.87 -23.07
CA VAL A 248 -16.48 18.49 -21.75
C VAL A 248 -15.87 17.15 -21.34
N MET A 249 -15.38 17.08 -20.11
CA MET A 249 -15.10 15.84 -19.41
C MET A 249 -16.21 15.60 -18.38
N THR A 250 -16.78 14.41 -18.38
CA THR A 250 -17.88 14.06 -17.47
C THR A 250 -17.43 13.05 -16.43
N VAL A 251 -17.91 13.20 -15.21
CA VAL A 251 -17.55 12.35 -14.06
C VAL A 251 -18.84 11.76 -13.47
N PRO A 252 -18.95 10.42 -13.31
CA PRO A 252 -20.08 9.83 -12.60
C PRO A 252 -20.00 10.16 -11.10
N ILE A 253 -21.12 10.09 -10.40
CA ILE A 253 -21.07 10.04 -8.93
C ILE A 253 -20.49 8.68 -8.52
N ILE A 254 -19.45 8.72 -7.69
CA ILE A 254 -18.71 7.53 -7.27
C ILE A 254 -19.29 7.04 -5.95
N ASP A 255 -20.04 5.95 -5.99
CA ASP A 255 -20.62 5.29 -4.82
C ASP A 255 -19.59 4.37 -4.13
N GLY A 256 -19.84 4.02 -2.88
CA GLY A 256 -18.96 3.16 -2.11
C GLY A 256 -19.34 1.69 -2.22
N ILE A 257 -18.35 0.84 -2.46
CA ILE A 257 -18.44 -0.60 -2.25
C ILE A 257 -17.53 -0.95 -1.07
N ASP A 258 -18.09 -1.57 -0.04
CA ASP A 258 -17.34 -1.96 1.15
C ASP A 258 -16.31 -3.05 0.83
N HIS A 259 -15.04 -2.86 1.22
CA HIS A 259 -13.97 -3.80 0.86
C HIS A 259 -14.03 -5.13 1.61
N LYS A 260 -14.86 -5.26 2.66
CA LYS A 260 -14.97 -6.50 3.45
C LYS A 260 -16.18 -7.33 3.09
N THR A 261 -17.32 -6.66 2.92
CA THR A 261 -18.64 -7.25 2.74
C THR A 261 -19.23 -7.03 1.35
N PHE A 262 -18.59 -6.16 0.53
CA PHE A 262 -19.03 -5.81 -0.83
C PHE A 262 -20.42 -5.19 -0.91
N GLU A 263 -20.92 -4.62 0.20
CA GLU A 263 -22.15 -3.82 0.20
C GLU A 263 -21.99 -2.57 -0.67
N TYR A 264 -22.98 -2.28 -1.51
CA TYR A 264 -23.03 -1.10 -2.38
C TYR A 264 -23.84 0.01 -1.69
N ARG A 265 -23.20 1.15 -1.44
CA ARG A 265 -23.78 2.28 -0.70
C ARG A 265 -23.65 3.60 -1.46
N PRO A 266 -24.70 4.45 -1.48
CA PRO A 266 -24.58 5.79 -2.02
C PRO A 266 -23.58 6.62 -1.18
N VAL A 267 -22.74 7.41 -1.85
CA VAL A 267 -21.74 8.25 -1.16
C VAL A 267 -22.35 9.52 -0.52
N TYR A 268 -23.43 10.04 -1.09
CA TYR A 268 -24.09 11.27 -0.64
C TYR A 268 -25.52 11.01 -0.20
N ALA A 269 -25.97 11.76 0.80
CA ALA A 269 -27.37 11.78 1.22
C ALA A 269 -28.28 12.37 0.14
N ASP A 270 -29.54 11.95 0.14
CA ASP A 270 -30.55 12.39 -0.83
C ASP A 270 -30.68 13.93 -0.84
N GLY A 271 -30.73 14.50 -2.04
CA GLY A 271 -30.89 15.94 -2.25
C GLY A 271 -29.62 16.78 -2.07
N HIS A 272 -28.49 16.18 -1.68
CA HIS A 272 -27.21 16.88 -1.55
C HIS A 272 -26.23 16.45 -2.65
N HIS A 273 -25.62 17.45 -3.30
CA HIS A 273 -24.58 17.24 -4.29
C HIS A 273 -23.28 17.84 -3.82
N TYR A 274 -22.17 17.18 -4.14
CA TYR A 274 -20.84 17.66 -3.83
C TYR A 274 -20.02 17.79 -5.11
N ARG A 275 -19.00 18.65 -5.09
CA ARG A 275 -18.05 18.81 -6.18
C ARG A 275 -16.63 18.78 -5.67
N GLY A 276 -15.74 18.26 -6.51
CA GLY A 276 -14.32 18.17 -6.23
C GLY A 276 -13.67 19.55 -6.13
N ILE A 277 -12.96 19.77 -5.03
CA ILE A 277 -12.11 20.92 -4.78
C ILE A 277 -10.72 20.43 -4.32
N PHE A 278 -9.88 21.35 -3.84
CA PHE A 278 -8.56 21.04 -3.30
C PHE A 278 -8.24 21.98 -2.13
N GLU A 279 -7.29 21.57 -1.31
CA GLU A 279 -6.61 22.47 -0.37
C GLU A 279 -5.18 22.76 -0.86
N TRP A 280 -4.52 23.76 -0.26
CA TRP A 280 -3.27 24.30 -0.80
C TRP A 280 -2.08 23.34 -0.75
N GLY A 281 -2.16 22.24 0.00
CA GLY A 281 -1.20 21.12 -0.02
C GLY A 281 -1.47 20.08 -1.10
N MET A 282 -2.39 20.38 -2.04
CA MET A 282 -2.78 19.50 -3.15
C MET A 282 -3.44 18.19 -2.71
N LEU A 283 -4.15 18.19 -1.57
CA LEU A 283 -5.06 17.11 -1.20
C LEU A 283 -6.46 17.33 -1.80
N TYR A 284 -7.06 16.25 -2.30
CA TYR A 284 -8.43 16.27 -2.81
C TYR A 284 -9.42 16.47 -1.66
N LYS A 285 -10.36 17.39 -1.85
CA LYS A 285 -11.42 17.71 -0.90
C LYS A 285 -12.73 17.88 -1.66
N GLU A 286 -13.84 17.96 -0.92
CA GLU A 286 -15.16 18.18 -1.52
C GLU A 286 -15.91 19.31 -0.81
N ASN A 287 -16.67 20.06 -1.61
CA ASN A 287 -17.64 21.03 -1.14
C ASN A 287 -19.02 20.62 -1.61
N GLU A 288 -20.03 20.91 -0.79
CA GLU A 288 -21.40 20.90 -1.29
C GLU A 288 -21.50 21.89 -2.46
N VAL A 289 -22.23 21.53 -3.51
CA VAL A 289 -22.36 22.35 -4.72
C VAL A 289 -22.90 23.72 -4.32
N PRO A 290 -22.19 24.83 -4.60
CA PRO A 290 -22.58 26.14 -4.11
C PRO A 290 -23.86 26.61 -4.78
N ARG A 291 -24.64 27.47 -4.08
CA ARG A 291 -25.91 28.03 -4.58
C ARG A 291 -25.80 28.65 -5.98
N LYS A 292 -24.64 29.24 -6.31
CA LYS A 292 -24.38 29.82 -7.63
C LYS A 292 -24.39 28.77 -8.74
N GLU A 293 -23.83 27.58 -8.51
CA GLU A 293 -23.95 26.46 -9.46
C GLU A 293 -25.34 25.83 -9.42
N GLN A 294 -25.96 25.68 -8.25
CA GLN A 294 -27.31 25.10 -8.15
C GLN A 294 -28.32 25.87 -9.00
N LYS A 295 -28.27 27.22 -8.98
CA LYS A 295 -29.15 28.09 -9.78
C LYS A 295 -28.98 27.98 -11.30
N ARG A 296 -27.92 27.32 -11.79
CA ARG A 296 -27.70 27.12 -13.24
C ARG A 296 -28.50 25.93 -13.79
N ARG A 297 -29.12 25.14 -12.90
CA ARG A 297 -29.85 23.93 -13.23
C ARG A 297 -31.32 24.13 -12.89
N GLU A 298 -32.17 23.58 -13.75
CA GLU A 298 -33.61 23.52 -13.53
C GLU A 298 -33.96 22.31 -12.67
N HIS A 299 -33.24 21.20 -12.86
CA HIS A 299 -33.47 19.93 -12.15
C HIS A 299 -32.21 19.47 -11.39
N ASN A 300 -32.41 18.75 -10.28
CA ASN A 300 -31.29 18.31 -9.44
C ASN A 300 -30.43 17.23 -10.12
N SER A 301 -31.02 16.46 -11.03
CA SER A 301 -30.39 15.42 -11.83
C SER A 301 -29.47 15.93 -12.95
N GLU A 302 -29.54 17.22 -13.28
CA GLU A 302 -28.72 17.78 -14.34
C GLU A 302 -27.24 17.83 -13.94
N PRO A 303 -26.32 17.63 -14.91
CA PRO A 303 -24.89 17.79 -14.68
C PRO A 303 -24.52 19.16 -14.12
N TYR A 304 -23.50 19.20 -13.27
CA TYR A 304 -22.98 20.44 -12.67
C TYR A 304 -21.47 20.54 -12.75
N ARG A 305 -20.95 21.77 -12.78
CA ARG A 305 -19.52 22.03 -12.95
C ARG A 305 -18.73 21.75 -11.68
N SER A 306 -17.61 21.06 -11.84
CA SER A 306 -16.68 20.76 -10.76
C SER A 306 -15.27 21.31 -11.05
N PRO A 307 -14.61 21.99 -10.11
CA PRO A 307 -13.22 22.46 -10.26
C PRO A 307 -12.24 21.33 -10.52
N THR A 308 -12.38 20.23 -9.78
CA THR A 308 -11.52 19.06 -9.89
C THR A 308 -12.35 17.77 -9.96
N HIS A 309 -11.68 16.63 -10.09
CA HIS A 309 -12.28 15.31 -10.01
C HIS A 309 -11.40 14.36 -9.18
N ALA A 310 -11.96 13.24 -8.72
CA ALA A 310 -11.25 12.28 -7.88
C ALA A 310 -10.12 11.53 -8.63
N GLY A 311 -10.15 11.47 -9.96
CA GLY A 311 -9.08 10.92 -10.82
C GLY A 311 -9.36 9.55 -11.42
N GLY A 312 -10.15 8.71 -10.74
CA GLY A 312 -10.37 7.31 -11.12
C GLY A 312 -11.28 7.10 -12.33
N LEU A 313 -12.45 7.75 -12.29
CA LEU A 313 -13.58 7.45 -13.16
C LEU A 313 -14.03 8.72 -13.90
N PHE A 314 -13.93 8.73 -15.23
CA PHE A 314 -14.41 9.84 -16.05
C PHE A 314 -14.56 9.44 -17.52
N ALA A 315 -15.35 10.20 -18.27
CA ALA A 315 -15.46 10.08 -19.72
C ALA A 315 -15.03 11.36 -20.43
N MET A 316 -14.42 11.20 -21.60
CA MET A 316 -13.93 12.33 -22.39
C MET A 316 -13.86 11.95 -23.87
N ASN A 317 -14.06 12.93 -24.76
CA ASN A 317 -13.78 12.71 -26.18
C ASN A 317 -12.30 12.30 -26.36
N ARG A 318 -12.06 11.15 -27.00
CA ARG A 318 -10.71 10.57 -27.13
C ARG A 318 -9.75 11.52 -27.83
N LYS A 319 -10.20 12.14 -28.92
CA LYS A 319 -9.38 13.07 -29.69
C LYS A 319 -9.03 14.29 -28.85
N TYR A 320 -9.99 14.84 -28.11
CA TYR A 320 -9.73 15.97 -27.22
C TYR A 320 -8.72 15.63 -26.10
N PHE A 321 -8.84 14.47 -25.46
CA PHE A 321 -7.86 14.01 -24.47
C PHE A 321 -6.43 13.97 -25.05
N LEU A 322 -6.27 13.48 -26.28
CA LEU A 322 -4.97 13.43 -26.97
C LEU A 322 -4.51 14.81 -27.46
N GLU A 323 -5.41 15.70 -27.88
CA GLU A 323 -5.11 17.10 -28.26
C GLU A 323 -4.56 17.90 -27.06
N LEU A 324 -5.02 17.57 -25.85
CA LEU A 324 -4.48 18.09 -24.59
C LEU A 324 -3.14 17.44 -24.19
N GLY A 325 -2.57 16.56 -25.02
CA GLY A 325 -1.33 15.86 -24.71
C GLY A 325 -1.49 14.75 -23.66
N ALA A 326 -2.69 14.20 -23.48
CA ALA A 326 -2.98 13.19 -22.46
C ALA A 326 -2.57 13.64 -21.04
N TYR A 327 -2.10 12.73 -20.19
CA TYR A 327 -1.43 13.10 -18.93
C TYR A 327 0.03 13.50 -19.18
N ASP A 328 0.58 14.33 -18.30
CA ASP A 328 2.03 14.60 -18.28
C ASP A 328 2.82 13.31 -18.03
N ASP A 329 3.60 12.87 -19.03
CA ASP A 329 4.43 11.65 -18.97
C ASP A 329 5.51 11.72 -17.88
N GLY A 330 5.84 12.92 -17.39
CA GLY A 330 6.74 13.08 -16.25
C GLY A 330 6.10 12.81 -14.89
N LEU A 331 4.78 12.69 -14.81
CA LEU A 331 4.10 12.23 -13.60
C LEU A 331 4.32 10.72 -13.43
N LEU A 332 4.70 10.34 -12.22
CA LEU A 332 5.10 8.96 -11.92
C LEU A 332 4.00 8.26 -11.14
N VAL A 333 3.75 7.00 -11.48
CA VAL A 333 2.92 6.02 -10.76
C VAL A 333 1.52 6.45 -10.36
N TRP A 334 1.37 7.32 -9.36
CA TRP A 334 0.11 7.78 -8.80
C TRP A 334 0.25 9.15 -8.12
N GLY A 335 -0.80 9.96 -8.18
CA GLY A 335 -0.94 11.19 -7.41
C GLY A 335 -0.65 12.43 -8.26
N GLY A 336 -1.57 13.39 -8.23
CA GLY A 336 -1.45 14.69 -8.90
C GLY A 336 -2.03 14.74 -10.31
N GLU A 337 -2.21 13.59 -10.97
CA GLU A 337 -2.73 13.51 -12.33
C GLU A 337 -4.16 14.04 -12.46
N ASN A 338 -4.98 13.81 -11.43
CA ASN A 338 -6.35 14.30 -11.37
C ASN A 338 -6.40 15.84 -11.35
N PHE A 339 -5.47 16.49 -10.64
CA PHE A 339 -5.34 17.95 -10.63
C PHE A 339 -4.76 18.48 -11.92
N GLU A 340 -3.71 17.83 -12.43
CA GLU A 340 -3.05 18.18 -13.70
C GLU A 340 -4.08 18.27 -14.84
N LEU A 341 -4.85 17.20 -15.03
CA LEU A 341 -5.88 17.15 -16.06
C LEU A 341 -7.02 18.15 -15.79
N SER A 342 -7.41 18.35 -14.53
CA SER A 342 -8.45 19.32 -14.18
C SER A 342 -8.07 20.75 -14.55
N PHE A 343 -6.86 21.15 -14.16
CA PHE A 343 -6.33 22.49 -14.44
C PHE A 343 -6.12 22.68 -15.93
N LYS A 344 -5.61 21.67 -16.62
CA LYS A 344 -5.46 21.64 -18.08
C LYS A 344 -6.79 21.87 -18.78
N ILE A 345 -7.82 21.07 -18.47
CA ILE A 345 -9.14 21.19 -19.12
C ILE A 345 -9.73 22.58 -18.94
N TRP A 346 -9.79 23.07 -17.70
CA TRP A 346 -10.43 24.36 -17.41
C TRP A 346 -9.66 25.55 -17.99
N GLN A 347 -8.34 25.61 -17.78
CA GLN A 347 -7.53 26.73 -18.27
C GLN A 347 -7.47 26.74 -19.80
N CYS A 348 -7.44 25.57 -20.45
CA CYS A 348 -7.33 25.46 -21.91
C CYS A 348 -8.69 25.41 -22.65
N GLY A 349 -9.80 25.69 -21.97
CA GLY A 349 -11.08 26.03 -22.60
C GLY A 349 -12.18 24.95 -22.61
N GLY A 350 -11.95 23.80 -21.99
CA GLY A 350 -13.00 22.82 -21.72
C GLY A 350 -13.67 23.02 -20.37
N SER A 351 -14.45 22.02 -19.94
CA SER A 351 -15.09 22.00 -18.62
C SER A 351 -15.21 20.59 -18.05
N ILE A 352 -15.29 20.50 -16.72
CA ILE A 352 -15.57 19.25 -16.00
C ILE A 352 -16.97 19.31 -15.43
N GLU A 353 -17.80 18.31 -15.75
CA GLU A 353 -19.17 18.20 -15.28
C GLU A 353 -19.39 16.87 -14.54
N TRP A 354 -19.88 16.93 -13.31
CA TRP A 354 -20.32 15.74 -12.58
C TRP A 354 -21.77 15.46 -12.92
N VAL A 355 -22.11 14.18 -13.11
CA VAL A 355 -23.37 13.74 -13.71
C VAL A 355 -24.17 12.91 -12.70
N PRO A 356 -25.15 13.49 -11.97
CA PRO A 356 -25.94 12.80 -10.95
C PRO A 356 -26.59 11.48 -11.38
N CYS A 357 -27.05 11.41 -12.63
CA CYS A 357 -27.72 10.22 -13.17
C CYS A 357 -26.76 9.12 -13.63
N SER A 358 -25.45 9.40 -13.65
CA SER A 358 -24.43 8.38 -13.89
C SER A 358 -23.79 8.02 -12.55
N ARG A 359 -23.99 6.78 -12.09
CA ARG A 359 -23.41 6.30 -10.83
C ARG A 359 -22.57 5.05 -11.05
N VAL A 360 -21.42 5.00 -10.38
CA VAL A 360 -20.51 3.85 -10.42
C VAL A 360 -20.01 3.58 -9.02
N GLY A 361 -20.21 2.37 -8.52
CA GLY A 361 -19.64 1.97 -7.23
C GLY A 361 -18.17 1.64 -7.37
N HIS A 362 -17.37 2.00 -6.37
CA HIS A 362 -15.93 1.78 -6.31
C HIS A 362 -15.55 1.13 -4.97
N VAL A 363 -14.70 0.10 -5.00
CA VAL A 363 -14.24 -0.59 -3.78
C VAL A 363 -13.18 0.25 -3.06
N TYR A 364 -13.52 0.80 -1.88
CA TYR A 364 -12.57 1.55 -1.05
C TYR A 364 -11.72 0.62 -0.19
N ARG A 365 -10.48 0.37 -0.62
CA ARG A 365 -9.53 -0.52 0.05
C ARG A 365 -9.17 -0.06 1.47
N GLY A 366 -8.86 -1.01 2.34
CA GLY A 366 -8.35 -0.73 3.69
C GLY A 366 -6.92 -0.14 3.70
N PHE A 367 -6.13 -0.45 2.67
CA PHE A 367 -4.79 0.12 2.43
C PHE A 367 -4.37 -0.13 0.97
N MET A 368 -3.27 0.49 0.53
CA MET A 368 -2.71 0.27 -0.81
C MET A 368 -1.77 -0.96 -0.80
N PRO A 369 -2.07 -2.05 -1.53
CA PRO A 369 -1.32 -3.31 -1.41
C PRO A 369 -0.09 -3.41 -2.33
N TYR A 370 0.17 -2.42 -3.17
CA TYR A 370 1.25 -2.44 -4.16
C TYR A 370 2.31 -1.37 -3.90
N ASN A 371 3.56 -1.69 -4.25
CA ASN A 371 4.69 -0.76 -4.17
C ASN A 371 4.79 0.09 -5.44
N PHE A 372 5.45 1.25 -5.37
CA PHE A 372 5.66 2.17 -6.50
C PHE A 372 6.70 1.66 -7.54
N GLY A 373 7.25 0.46 -7.33
CA GLY A 373 8.15 -0.22 -8.27
C GLY A 373 9.48 0.52 -8.51
N LYS A 374 10.25 0.05 -9.51
CA LYS A 374 11.57 0.62 -9.88
C LYS A 374 11.53 2.07 -10.36
N LEU A 375 10.36 2.59 -10.74
CA LEU A 375 10.21 3.99 -11.12
C LEU A 375 10.38 4.94 -9.93
N ALA A 376 9.99 4.50 -8.73
CA ALA A 376 10.21 5.29 -7.51
C ALA A 376 11.69 5.46 -7.20
N ASP A 377 12.50 4.43 -7.42
CA ASP A 377 13.94 4.44 -7.13
C ASP A 377 14.73 5.45 -8.01
N LYS A 378 14.15 5.87 -9.15
CA LYS A 378 14.78 6.83 -10.07
C LYS A 378 14.74 8.28 -9.56
N LYS A 379 13.94 8.59 -8.53
CA LYS A 379 13.78 9.95 -7.99
C LYS A 379 14.03 9.98 -6.48
N LYS A 380 14.77 11.00 -6.03
CA LYS A 380 15.04 11.22 -4.60
C LYS A 380 13.94 12.07 -3.98
N GLY A 381 13.19 11.51 -3.03
CA GLY A 381 12.14 12.20 -2.26
C GLY A 381 10.75 11.61 -2.45
N PRO A 382 9.72 12.15 -1.75
CA PRO A 382 8.35 11.64 -1.82
C PRO A 382 7.77 11.83 -3.22
N LEU A 383 7.51 10.73 -3.92
CA LEU A 383 7.11 10.71 -5.33
C LEU A 383 5.82 11.51 -5.60
N ILE A 384 4.83 11.42 -4.71
CA ILE A 384 3.58 12.17 -4.83
C ILE A 384 3.82 13.67 -4.73
N THR A 385 4.67 14.13 -3.80
CA THR A 385 5.03 15.55 -3.67
C THR A 385 5.82 16.06 -4.87
N ILE A 386 6.65 15.21 -5.49
CA ILE A 386 7.34 15.51 -6.75
C ILE A 386 6.32 15.74 -7.87
N ASN A 387 5.31 14.86 -7.99
CA ASN A 387 4.23 15.04 -8.95
C ASN A 387 3.46 16.33 -8.70
N TYR A 388 3.05 16.62 -7.46
CA TYR A 388 2.38 17.88 -7.11
C TYR A 388 3.20 19.10 -7.50
N LYS A 389 4.51 19.07 -7.26
CA LYS A 389 5.42 20.13 -7.68
C LYS A 389 5.43 20.32 -9.20
N ARG A 390 5.47 19.26 -10.00
CA ARG A 390 5.34 19.36 -11.47
C ARG A 390 4.05 20.05 -11.87
N VAL A 391 2.94 19.66 -11.24
CA VAL A 391 1.61 20.22 -11.52
C VAL A 391 1.55 21.70 -11.18
N ILE A 392 1.97 22.11 -9.98
CA ILE A 392 1.88 23.51 -9.56
C ILE A 392 2.86 24.40 -10.34
N GLU A 393 4.07 23.93 -10.68
CA GLU A 393 5.02 24.72 -11.45
C GLU A 393 4.57 24.94 -12.89
N THR A 394 3.76 24.03 -13.43
CA THR A 394 3.17 24.14 -14.77
C THR A 394 1.89 24.98 -14.77
N TRP A 395 0.97 24.69 -13.86
CA TRP A 395 -0.41 25.12 -13.94
C TRP A 395 -0.78 26.26 -12.99
N PHE A 396 -0.01 26.53 -11.94
CA PHE A 396 -0.26 27.67 -11.04
C PHE A 396 0.49 28.92 -11.49
N ASP A 397 -0.11 30.08 -11.27
CA ASP A 397 0.61 31.35 -11.34
C ASP A 397 1.49 31.50 -10.08
N ASP A 398 2.55 32.30 -10.15
CA ASP A 398 3.59 32.38 -9.11
C ASP A 398 3.04 32.64 -7.70
N LYS A 399 2.02 33.49 -7.58
CA LYS A 399 1.32 33.76 -6.31
C LYS A 399 0.78 32.49 -5.64
N TYR A 400 0.22 31.56 -6.42
CA TYR A 400 -0.45 30.37 -5.90
C TYR A 400 0.52 29.24 -5.58
N LYS A 401 1.66 29.18 -6.29
CA LYS A 401 2.76 28.24 -5.97
C LYS A 401 3.24 28.46 -4.54
N GLU A 402 3.31 29.72 -4.11
CA GLU A 402 3.74 30.09 -2.77
C GLU A 402 2.80 29.58 -1.67
N TYR A 403 1.50 29.39 -1.94
CA TYR A 403 0.58 28.77 -0.98
C TYR A 403 0.91 27.30 -0.76
N PHE A 404 1.19 26.56 -1.84
CA PHE A 404 1.64 25.18 -1.74
C PHE A 404 2.96 25.07 -0.99
N TYR A 405 3.94 25.92 -1.29
CA TYR A 405 5.21 25.89 -0.58
C TYR A 405 5.16 26.43 0.85
N THR A 406 4.15 27.22 1.20
CA THR A 406 3.88 27.57 2.59
C THR A 406 3.36 26.35 3.35
N ARG A 407 2.49 25.58 2.68
CA ARG A 407 1.86 24.38 3.24
C ARG A 407 2.82 23.18 3.30
N GLU A 408 3.72 23.05 2.33
CA GLU A 408 4.74 22.01 2.16
C GLU A 408 6.15 22.61 1.90
N PRO A 409 6.82 23.19 2.91
CA PRO A 409 8.08 23.94 2.71
C PRO A 409 9.23 23.13 2.10
N LEU A 410 9.33 21.84 2.44
CA LEU A 410 10.38 20.96 1.93
C LEU A 410 10.24 20.69 0.42
N ALA A 411 9.05 20.85 -0.15
CA ALA A 411 8.82 20.62 -1.58
C ALA A 411 9.63 21.58 -2.47
N ARG A 412 9.99 22.77 -1.96
CA ARG A 412 10.85 23.72 -2.68
C ARG A 412 12.17 23.11 -3.15
N PHE A 413 12.71 22.17 -2.38
CA PHE A 413 14.00 21.56 -2.66
C PHE A 413 13.92 20.31 -3.54
N LEU A 414 12.73 19.74 -3.77
CA LEU A 414 12.59 18.52 -4.57
C LEU A 414 12.90 18.76 -6.05
N ASP A 415 13.58 17.82 -6.70
CA ASP A 415 13.80 17.85 -8.14
C ASP A 415 12.59 17.27 -8.88
N MET A 416 11.82 18.15 -9.52
CA MET A 416 10.63 17.78 -10.28
C MET A 416 10.91 17.23 -11.68
N GLY A 417 12.17 17.25 -12.14
CA GLY A 417 12.52 16.96 -13.53
C GLY A 417 12.13 18.08 -14.50
N ASP A 418 12.22 17.79 -15.79
CA ASP A 418 11.93 18.76 -16.85
C ASP A 418 10.42 18.91 -17.08
N ILE A 419 9.95 20.16 -17.20
CA ILE A 419 8.55 20.53 -17.50
C ILE A 419 8.43 21.38 -18.77
N SER A 420 9.51 21.53 -19.55
CA SER A 420 9.56 22.41 -20.72
C SER A 420 8.47 22.10 -21.75
N GLU A 421 8.19 20.81 -21.99
CA GLU A 421 7.12 20.40 -22.91
C GLU A 421 5.72 20.76 -22.40
N GLN A 422 5.49 20.69 -21.08
CA GLN A 422 4.21 21.05 -20.47
C GLN A 422 3.98 22.57 -20.53
N LEU A 423 5.03 23.37 -20.31
CA LEU A 423 4.96 24.83 -20.47
C LEU A 423 4.70 25.22 -21.94
N ALA A 424 5.41 24.59 -22.88
CA ALA A 424 5.19 24.82 -24.31
C ALA A 424 3.77 24.41 -24.76
N LEU A 425 3.22 23.33 -24.19
CA LEU A 425 1.82 22.93 -24.41
C LEU A 425 0.85 24.01 -23.93
N LYS A 426 1.04 24.53 -22.71
CA LYS A 426 0.22 25.59 -22.11
C LYS A 426 0.22 26.86 -22.97
N GLU A 427 1.38 27.26 -23.48
CA GLU A 427 1.53 28.39 -24.40
C GLU A 427 0.83 28.13 -25.74
N ARG A 428 1.08 26.97 -26.35
CA ARG A 428 0.49 26.59 -27.66
C ARG A 428 -1.04 26.57 -27.63
N LEU A 429 -1.63 26.12 -26.53
CA LEU A 429 -3.08 26.07 -26.35
C LEU A 429 -3.67 27.40 -25.87
N ASN A 430 -2.84 28.43 -25.64
CA ASN A 430 -3.25 29.74 -25.13
C ASN A 430 -4.14 29.63 -23.87
N CYS A 431 -3.69 28.80 -22.92
CA CYS A 431 -4.46 28.52 -21.72
C CYS A 431 -4.54 29.74 -20.80
N LYS A 432 -5.67 29.89 -20.11
CA LYS A 432 -5.94 30.97 -19.16
C LYS A 432 -5.07 30.83 -17.90
N SER A 433 -4.97 31.90 -17.13
CA SER A 433 -4.20 31.90 -15.87
C SER A 433 -4.89 31.09 -14.77
N PHE A 434 -4.13 30.73 -13.74
CA PHE A 434 -4.70 30.08 -12.58
C PHE A 434 -5.60 31.02 -11.76
N GLN A 435 -5.29 32.32 -11.75
CA GLN A 435 -6.18 33.35 -11.20
C GLN A 435 -7.57 33.29 -11.86
N TRP A 436 -7.64 33.19 -13.19
CA TRP A 436 -8.93 33.04 -13.88
C TRP A 436 -9.67 31.79 -13.41
N PHE A 437 -8.96 30.66 -13.23
CA PHE A 437 -9.56 29.43 -12.74
C PHE A 437 -10.14 29.60 -11.32
N MET A 438 -9.41 30.25 -10.42
CA MET A 438 -9.90 30.54 -9.06
C MET A 438 -11.13 31.46 -9.06
N ASP A 439 -11.15 32.48 -9.90
CA ASP A 439 -12.25 33.46 -9.93
C ASP A 439 -13.53 32.91 -10.58
N ASN A 440 -13.38 32.05 -11.60
CA ASN A 440 -14.49 31.64 -12.46
C ASN A 440 -14.98 30.22 -12.18
N VAL A 441 -14.09 29.33 -11.76
CA VAL A 441 -14.37 27.90 -11.60
C VAL A 441 -14.35 27.52 -10.13
N ALA A 442 -13.26 27.80 -9.42
CA ALA A 442 -12.98 27.32 -8.06
C ALA A 442 -13.19 28.40 -6.97
N TYR A 443 -14.18 29.27 -7.17
CA TYR A 443 -14.42 30.44 -6.32
C TYR A 443 -14.78 30.10 -4.87
N ASP A 444 -15.34 28.91 -4.64
CA ASP A 444 -15.77 28.35 -3.35
C ASP A 444 -14.63 27.63 -2.59
N VAL A 445 -13.43 27.50 -3.17
CA VAL A 445 -12.27 26.95 -2.47
C VAL A 445 -11.90 27.83 -1.28
N PHE A 446 -11.95 29.15 -1.45
CA PHE A 446 -11.57 30.11 -0.40
C PHE A 446 -12.50 30.08 0.81
N ASP A 447 -13.72 29.56 0.70
CA ASP A 447 -14.67 29.47 1.81
C ASP A 447 -14.14 28.55 2.93
N LYS A 448 -13.43 27.47 2.56
CA LYS A 448 -12.82 26.53 3.50
C LYS A 448 -11.30 26.66 3.58
N PHE A 449 -10.66 27.04 2.48
CA PHE A 449 -9.20 27.10 2.33
C PHE A 449 -8.79 28.49 1.83
N PRO A 450 -8.81 29.52 2.70
CA PRO A 450 -8.51 30.89 2.31
C PRO A 450 -7.03 31.03 1.88
N GLN A 451 -6.67 32.21 1.36
CA GLN A 451 -5.28 32.51 0.95
C GLN A 451 -4.31 32.29 2.12
N LEU A 452 -3.25 31.51 1.91
CA LEU A 452 -2.26 31.23 2.97
C LEU A 452 -1.27 32.39 3.14
N PRO A 453 -1.13 32.96 4.35
CA PRO A 453 -0.04 33.85 4.68
C PRO A 453 1.30 33.12 4.65
N ALA A 454 2.37 33.79 4.23
CA ALA A 454 3.72 33.20 4.21
C ALA A 454 4.16 32.71 5.61
N ASN A 455 4.99 31.68 5.63
CA ASN A 455 5.66 31.23 6.86
C ASN A 455 6.69 32.26 7.31
N LEU A 456 6.60 32.71 8.57
CA LEU A 456 7.68 33.45 9.24
C LEU A 456 8.81 32.50 9.61
N HIS A 457 8.44 31.33 10.14
CA HIS A 457 9.37 30.28 10.55
C HIS A 457 8.85 28.93 10.12
N TRP A 458 9.78 28.02 9.79
CA TRP A 458 9.48 26.62 9.59
C TRP A 458 10.75 25.77 9.78
N GLY A 459 10.57 24.50 10.14
CA GLY A 459 11.67 23.58 10.43
C GLY A 459 11.36 22.73 11.65
N ASP A 460 12.39 22.17 12.29
CA ASP A 460 12.21 21.58 13.62
C ASP A 460 12.07 22.68 14.68
N LEU A 461 11.21 22.45 15.67
CA LEU A 461 11.01 23.34 16.80
C LEU A 461 11.61 22.71 18.05
N ARG A 462 12.83 23.14 18.39
CA ARG A 462 13.67 22.54 19.42
C ARG A 462 13.57 23.29 20.74
N SER A 463 13.37 22.56 21.84
CA SER A 463 13.48 23.07 23.21
C SER A 463 14.95 23.31 23.57
N ILE A 464 15.29 24.51 24.05
CA ILE A 464 16.66 24.84 24.46
C ILE A 464 17.07 24.05 25.71
N ALA A 465 16.16 23.85 26.67
CA ALA A 465 16.48 23.15 27.91
C ALA A 465 16.73 21.65 27.74
N THR A 466 16.04 21.00 26.80
CA THR A 466 16.05 19.53 26.68
C THR A 466 16.69 19.00 25.40
N ASP A 467 17.08 19.88 24.47
CA ASP A 467 17.59 19.54 23.13
C ASP A 467 16.69 18.52 22.38
N SER A 468 15.39 18.60 22.63
CA SER A 468 14.35 17.73 22.05
C SER A 468 13.40 18.58 21.20
N CYS A 469 12.80 17.98 20.19
CA CYS A 469 11.95 18.64 19.22
C CYS A 469 10.46 18.36 19.47
N LEU A 470 9.61 19.35 19.19
CA LEU A 470 8.16 19.19 19.17
C LEU A 470 7.76 18.18 18.11
N ASP A 471 6.96 17.19 18.50
CA ASP A 471 6.63 16.04 17.66
C ASP A 471 5.12 15.69 17.73
N ALA A 472 4.53 15.43 16.56
CA ALA A 472 3.15 14.97 16.42
C ALA A 472 2.92 13.50 16.81
N MET A 473 3.98 12.75 17.06
CA MET A 473 4.05 11.34 17.48
C MET A 473 3.34 10.37 16.52
N GLY A 474 3.16 10.76 15.25
CA GLY A 474 2.35 10.03 14.27
C GLY A 474 0.88 9.84 14.68
N ARG A 475 0.38 10.62 15.65
CA ARG A 475 -0.99 10.50 16.16
C ARG A 475 -1.99 11.20 15.23
N GLN A 476 -3.25 10.77 15.28
CA GLN A 476 -4.34 11.44 14.57
C GLN A 476 -4.94 12.54 15.44
N PRO A 477 -5.27 13.72 14.89
CA PRO A 477 -5.93 14.77 15.65
C PRO A 477 -7.38 14.36 16.04
N PRO A 478 -7.90 14.82 17.20
CA PRO A 478 -7.21 15.60 18.22
C PRO A 478 -6.29 14.73 19.09
N SER A 479 -5.04 15.14 19.30
CA SER A 479 -4.10 14.39 20.15
C SER A 479 -3.07 15.29 20.82
N ILE A 480 -2.68 14.97 22.06
CA ILE A 480 -1.60 15.67 22.76
C ILE A 480 -0.26 15.42 22.06
N MET A 481 0.46 16.51 21.80
CA MET A 481 1.81 16.50 21.23
C MET A 481 2.86 16.23 22.29
N GLY A 482 4.02 15.73 21.85
CA GLY A 482 5.12 15.39 22.74
C GLY A 482 6.43 16.00 22.32
N LEU A 483 7.47 15.65 23.05
CA LEU A 483 8.86 15.90 22.69
C LEU A 483 9.54 14.59 22.32
N GLN A 484 10.32 14.61 21.25
CA GLN A 484 11.16 13.50 20.82
C GLN A 484 12.56 13.99 20.45
N HIS A 485 13.48 13.04 20.24
CA HIS A 485 14.80 13.37 19.72
C HIS A 485 14.68 14.08 18.35
N CYS A 486 15.43 15.16 18.17
CA CYS A 486 15.45 15.94 16.93
C CYS A 486 16.13 15.15 15.81
N HIS A 487 15.38 14.61 14.85
CA HIS A 487 15.93 13.74 13.80
C HIS A 487 16.18 14.47 12.45
N GLY A 488 15.65 15.68 12.26
CA GLY A 488 15.92 16.50 11.07
C GLY A 488 15.32 15.99 9.74
N PHE A 489 14.50 14.94 9.78
CA PHE A 489 13.81 14.40 8.59
C PHE A 489 12.52 15.13 8.21
N GLY A 490 12.02 16.04 9.06
CA GLY A 490 10.74 16.72 8.86
C GLY A 490 9.55 15.87 9.32
N ASN A 491 8.55 15.69 8.46
CA ASN A 491 7.31 14.96 8.74
C ASN A 491 6.64 15.40 10.05
N ASN A 492 6.63 14.55 11.08
CA ASN A 492 6.03 14.82 12.38
C ASN A 492 6.70 15.96 13.15
N GLN A 493 7.94 16.31 12.81
CA GLN A 493 8.72 17.41 13.39
C GLN A 493 8.84 18.63 12.46
N LEU A 494 8.15 18.64 11.31
CA LEU A 494 8.14 19.81 10.42
C LEU A 494 7.08 20.80 10.87
N ILE A 495 7.47 21.70 11.79
CA ILE A 495 6.60 22.73 12.34
C ILE A 495 6.67 23.97 11.44
N ARG A 496 5.53 24.62 11.19
CA ARG A 496 5.44 25.92 10.52
C ARG A 496 4.70 26.93 11.38
N LEU A 497 5.16 28.18 11.37
CA LEU A 497 4.48 29.35 11.93
C LEU A 497 4.26 30.38 10.83
N ASN A 498 3.01 30.67 10.50
CA ASN A 498 2.67 31.66 9.48
C ASN A 498 2.57 33.10 10.05
N ALA A 499 2.55 34.08 9.15
CA ALA A 499 2.48 35.50 9.50
C ALA A 499 1.21 35.91 10.27
N ALA A 500 0.14 35.11 10.23
CA ALA A 500 -1.08 35.33 10.99
C ALA A 500 -1.08 34.63 12.37
N GLY A 501 0.01 33.96 12.74
CA GLY A 501 0.17 33.29 14.04
C GLY A 501 -0.43 31.89 14.12
N GLN A 502 -0.72 31.24 12.99
CA GLN A 502 -1.08 29.83 12.96
C GLN A 502 0.17 28.96 12.99
N LEU A 503 0.27 28.12 14.02
CA LEU A 503 1.29 27.10 14.18
C LEU A 503 0.72 25.76 13.70
N GLY A 504 1.47 24.97 12.94
CA GLY A 504 0.92 23.73 12.36
C GLY A 504 1.95 22.72 11.88
N VAL A 505 1.45 21.52 11.59
CA VAL A 505 2.17 20.40 10.97
C VAL A 505 1.29 19.84 9.87
N GLY A 506 1.75 19.89 8.63
CA GLY A 506 0.91 19.49 7.51
C GLY A 506 -0.40 20.32 7.45
N GLU A 507 -1.54 19.62 7.25
CA GLU A 507 -2.90 20.20 7.21
C GLU A 507 -3.48 20.47 8.60
N ARG A 508 -2.70 20.18 9.64
CA ARG A 508 -3.14 20.21 11.03
C ARG A 508 -2.57 21.43 11.73
N CYS A 509 -3.29 21.89 12.74
CA CYS A 509 -2.94 23.05 13.53
C CYS A 509 -2.50 22.61 14.92
N ILE A 510 -1.63 23.40 15.54
CA ILE A 510 -1.20 23.21 16.91
C ILE A 510 -2.00 24.18 17.77
N GLU A 511 -2.77 23.63 18.70
CA GLU A 511 -3.58 24.37 19.66
C GLU A 511 -3.10 24.10 21.08
N ALA A 512 -3.61 24.87 22.03
CA ALA A 512 -3.33 24.69 23.44
C ALA A 512 -4.60 24.88 24.27
N ASP A 513 -4.77 24.05 25.29
CA ASP A 513 -5.84 24.19 26.29
C ASP A 513 -5.33 23.75 27.68
N THR A 514 -6.25 23.46 28.61
CA THR A 514 -5.92 23.03 29.97
C THR A 514 -5.27 21.65 30.04
N GLN A 515 -5.41 20.80 29.02
CA GLN A 515 -4.82 19.47 28.96
C GLN A 515 -3.39 19.48 28.39
N GLY A 516 -3.01 20.53 27.68
CA GLY A 516 -1.65 20.72 27.16
C GLY A 516 -1.62 21.26 25.73
N ILE A 517 -0.50 21.02 25.05
CA ILE A 517 -0.32 21.35 23.63
C ILE A 517 -0.81 20.19 22.77
N LYS A 518 -1.72 20.45 21.83
CA LYS A 518 -2.42 19.43 21.04
C LYS A 518 -2.32 19.69 19.55
N LEU A 519 -2.27 18.61 18.80
CA LEU A 519 -2.49 18.57 17.36
C LEU A 519 -4.00 18.50 17.13
N ALA A 520 -4.55 19.41 16.33
CA ALA A 520 -5.97 19.52 16.03
C ALA A 520 -6.19 19.69 14.52
N PHE A 521 -7.42 19.43 14.08
CA PHE A 521 -7.84 19.85 12.74
C PHE A 521 -7.86 21.37 12.68
N CYS A 522 -7.21 21.95 11.67
CA CYS A 522 -7.31 23.40 11.47
C CYS A 522 -8.76 23.81 11.26
N ARG A 523 -9.17 24.90 11.90
CA ARG A 523 -10.50 25.47 11.70
C ARG A 523 -10.67 25.92 10.25
N LEU A 524 -11.65 25.31 9.56
CA LEU A 524 -11.97 25.63 8.16
C LEU A 524 -12.33 27.11 8.02
N GLY A 525 -11.92 27.71 6.91
CA GLY A 525 -12.14 29.12 6.60
C GLY A 525 -11.20 30.09 7.33
N THR A 526 -10.23 29.59 8.11
CA THR A 526 -9.30 30.42 8.89
C THR A 526 -7.84 30.02 8.67
N VAL A 527 -6.95 31.01 8.74
CA VAL A 527 -5.49 30.85 8.59
C VAL A 527 -4.72 31.60 9.69
N ASP A 528 -5.44 32.27 10.59
CA ASP A 528 -4.90 32.87 11.79
C ASP A 528 -4.79 31.85 12.93
N GLY A 529 -3.98 32.19 13.93
CA GLY A 529 -3.86 31.39 15.13
C GLY A 529 -3.38 32.24 16.30
N PRO A 530 -3.34 31.70 17.52
CA PRO A 530 -3.02 32.47 18.71
C PRO A 530 -1.51 32.59 18.98
N TRP A 531 -0.64 32.05 18.13
CA TRP A 531 0.78 31.93 18.42
C TRP A 531 1.58 33.16 17.95
N GLN A 532 2.54 33.56 18.78
CA GLN A 532 3.54 34.57 18.48
C GLN A 532 4.90 34.08 18.97
N TYR A 533 5.88 34.08 18.08
CA TYR A 533 7.26 33.75 18.41
C TYR A 533 8.08 35.03 18.51
N ASP A 534 8.89 35.15 19.55
CA ASP A 534 9.83 36.25 19.75
C ASP A 534 11.26 35.74 19.54
N GLU A 535 11.95 36.25 18.51
CA GLU A 535 13.29 35.81 18.16
C GLU A 535 14.37 36.17 19.19
N ASN A 536 14.17 37.25 19.95
CA ASN A 536 15.16 37.74 20.92
C ASN A 536 15.12 36.92 22.21
N THR A 537 13.92 36.57 22.66
CA THR A 537 13.70 35.82 23.91
C THR A 537 13.53 34.33 23.67
N HIS A 538 13.38 33.89 22.42
CA HIS A 538 13.07 32.52 22.04
C HIS A 538 11.76 31.98 22.63
N THR A 539 10.83 32.83 23.05
CA THR A 539 9.58 32.40 23.66
C THR A 539 8.44 32.26 22.65
N LEU A 540 7.55 31.28 22.88
CA LEU A 540 6.32 31.05 22.10
C LEU A 540 5.10 31.47 22.93
N LEU A 541 4.63 32.70 22.72
CA LEU A 541 3.47 33.27 23.40
C LEU A 541 2.17 32.81 22.74
N HIS A 542 1.23 32.33 23.56
CA HIS A 542 -0.15 32.12 23.19
C HIS A 542 -1.00 33.35 23.54
N ARG A 543 -1.32 34.19 22.55
CA ARG A 543 -1.95 35.52 22.70
C ARG A 543 -3.27 35.51 23.48
N VAL A 544 -4.08 34.46 23.32
CA VAL A 544 -5.40 34.35 24.00
C VAL A 544 -5.24 34.09 25.50
N HIS A 545 -4.44 33.08 25.87
CA HIS A 545 -4.18 32.71 27.26
C HIS A 545 -3.13 33.59 27.95
N LYS A 546 -2.39 34.41 27.20
CA LYS A 546 -1.29 35.26 27.69
C LYS A 546 -0.22 34.47 28.45
N LYS A 547 0.10 33.28 27.96
CA LYS A 547 1.04 32.32 28.53
C LYS A 547 1.98 31.79 27.46
N CYS A 548 3.16 31.35 27.86
CA CYS A 548 4.18 30.81 26.97
C CYS A 548 4.16 29.29 26.99
N MET A 549 4.48 28.68 25.85
CA MET A 549 4.68 27.23 25.74
C MET A 549 5.90 26.83 26.57
N ALA A 550 5.73 25.85 27.44
CA ALA A 550 6.75 25.39 28.36
C ALA A 550 6.84 23.86 28.38
N VAL A 551 8.04 23.37 28.65
CA VAL A 551 8.33 21.97 28.94
C VAL A 551 8.40 21.77 30.44
N HIS A 552 7.66 20.83 30.99
CA HIS A 552 7.78 20.49 32.40
C HIS A 552 9.14 19.78 32.66
N PRO A 553 9.99 20.24 33.60
CA PRO A 553 11.36 19.74 33.77
C PRO A 553 11.49 18.23 34.04
N GLN A 554 10.56 17.66 34.81
CA GLN A 554 10.58 16.25 35.23
C GLN A 554 9.79 15.35 34.28
N THR A 555 8.49 15.63 34.10
CA THR A 555 7.59 14.81 33.28
C THR A 555 7.77 15.01 31.76
N ARG A 556 8.50 16.06 31.33
CA ARG A 556 8.66 16.48 29.93
C ARG A 556 7.34 16.78 29.20
N GLN A 557 6.25 16.97 29.92
CA GLN A 557 4.94 17.32 29.35
C GLN A 557 4.92 18.77 28.86
N LEU A 558 4.20 19.00 27.77
CA LEU A 558 4.01 20.32 27.16
C LEU A 558 2.77 21.01 27.70
N SER A 559 2.92 22.24 28.18
CA SER A 559 1.80 23.02 28.73
C SER A 559 2.03 24.53 28.59
N LEU A 560 1.02 25.33 28.97
CA LEU A 560 1.12 26.79 29.00
C LEU A 560 1.38 27.30 30.41
N HIS A 561 2.46 28.08 30.58
CA HIS A 561 2.85 28.71 31.84
C HIS A 561 2.99 30.23 31.71
N PRO A 562 2.91 31.00 32.82
CA PRO A 562 3.29 32.41 32.81
C PRO A 562 4.67 32.60 32.17
N CYS A 563 4.77 33.56 31.25
CA CYS A 563 5.97 33.78 30.47
C CYS A 563 7.14 34.24 31.35
N ASP A 564 8.25 33.50 31.29
CA ASP A 564 9.52 33.86 31.90
C ASP A 564 10.63 33.72 30.86
N ILE A 565 11.14 34.87 30.40
CA ILE A 565 12.14 34.96 29.33
C ILE A 565 13.49 34.35 29.72
N ASN A 566 13.77 34.20 31.02
CA ASN A 566 15.02 33.64 31.52
C ASN A 566 14.93 32.13 31.73
N ASN A 567 13.73 31.54 31.60
CA ASN A 567 13.52 30.12 31.80
C ASN A 567 13.78 29.34 30.51
N ALA A 568 14.89 28.60 30.46
CA ALA A 568 15.27 27.78 29.32
C ALA A 568 14.20 26.75 28.90
N TYR A 569 13.33 26.30 29.83
CA TYR A 569 12.23 25.38 29.51
C TYR A 569 11.06 26.04 28.78
N GLN A 570 11.05 27.37 28.66
CA GLN A 570 10.10 28.14 27.85
C GLN A 570 10.73 28.67 26.54
N GLN A 571 12.00 28.35 26.30
CA GLN A 571 12.74 28.82 25.13
C GLN A 571 12.79 27.75 24.05
N TRP A 572 12.46 28.17 22.83
CA TRP A 572 12.30 27.34 21.65
C TRP A 572 13.07 27.93 20.48
N LYS A 573 13.69 27.07 19.68
CA LYS A 573 14.44 27.47 18.49
C LYS A 573 13.90 26.77 17.25
N PHE A 574 13.52 27.55 16.25
CA PHE A 574 13.28 27.02 14.91
C PHE A 574 14.61 26.75 14.21
N ASN A 575 14.85 25.50 13.81
CA ASN A 575 15.98 25.16 12.95
C ASN A 575 15.46 24.77 11.55
N PRO A 576 15.77 25.55 10.50
CA PRO A 576 15.35 25.23 9.16
C PRO A 576 15.90 23.87 8.73
N ILE A 577 15.01 22.96 8.34
CA ILE A 577 15.39 21.65 7.83
C ILE A 577 15.76 21.81 6.35
N LYS A 578 17.00 21.46 6.00
CA LYS A 578 17.45 21.36 4.61
C LYS A 578 17.80 19.90 4.31
N PRO A 579 17.40 19.34 3.15
CA PRO A 579 17.76 17.97 2.81
C PRO A 579 19.28 17.80 2.73
N SER A 580 19.83 16.81 3.44
CA SER A 580 21.27 16.55 3.59
C SER A 580 22.02 16.36 2.26
N TRP A 581 21.34 15.84 1.23
CA TRP A 581 21.92 15.64 -0.10
C TRP A 581 22.28 16.93 -0.86
N MET A 582 21.83 18.10 -0.39
CA MET A 582 22.23 19.40 -0.97
C MET A 582 23.60 19.87 -0.48
N GLU A 583 24.02 19.55 0.74
CA GLU A 583 25.34 19.98 1.26
C GLU A 583 26.49 19.38 0.43
N MET A 584 26.28 18.21 -0.17
CA MET A 584 27.19 17.61 -1.15
C MET A 584 27.32 18.39 -2.47
N ARG A 585 26.27 19.08 -2.96
CA ARG A 585 26.34 19.83 -4.23
C ARG A 585 27.19 21.09 -4.12
N VAL A 586 27.25 21.72 -2.95
CA VAL A 586 28.09 22.91 -2.72
C VAL A 586 29.59 22.53 -2.66
N GLN A 587 29.93 21.32 -2.23
CA GLN A 587 31.31 20.81 -2.31
C GLN A 587 31.70 20.31 -3.71
N LEU A 588 30.76 19.79 -4.50
CA LEU A 588 31.02 19.30 -5.86
C LEU A 588 31.18 20.42 -6.90
N SER A 589 30.51 21.58 -6.74
CA SER A 589 30.68 22.71 -7.65
C SER A 589 32.05 23.39 -7.55
N ARG A 590 32.72 23.31 -6.39
CA ARG A 590 34.10 23.80 -6.21
C ARG A 590 35.18 22.87 -6.79
N LYS A 591 34.92 21.56 -6.88
CA LYS A 591 35.87 20.60 -7.49
C LYS A 591 35.74 20.50 -9.01
N SER A 592 34.55 20.78 -9.57
CA SER A 592 34.35 20.75 -11.03
C SER A 592 35.13 21.86 -11.74
N LEU A 593 35.19 23.08 -11.21
CA LEU A 593 35.97 24.16 -11.84
C LEU A 593 37.49 23.90 -11.82
N PHE A 594 37.99 23.17 -10.82
CA PHE A 594 39.42 22.85 -10.70
C PHE A 594 39.84 21.73 -11.67
N LEU A 595 38.96 20.75 -11.91
CA LEU A 595 39.23 19.63 -12.82
C LEU A 595 39.14 20.03 -14.30
N THR A 596 38.21 20.93 -14.65
CA THR A 596 38.08 21.45 -16.01
C THR A 596 39.28 22.32 -16.41
N LEU A 597 39.88 23.06 -15.46
CA LEU A 597 41.11 23.83 -15.72
C LEU A 597 42.33 22.92 -15.99
N ILE A 598 42.44 21.79 -15.28
CA ILE A 598 43.55 20.84 -15.43
C ILE A 598 43.44 20.07 -16.76
N ILE A 599 42.23 19.65 -17.14
CA ILE A 599 42.02 18.89 -18.39
C ILE A 599 42.28 19.77 -19.62
N VAL A 600 41.93 21.05 -19.59
CA VAL A 600 42.23 21.99 -20.68
C VAL A 600 43.74 22.27 -20.78
N THR A 601 44.47 22.25 -19.67
CA THR A 601 45.93 22.44 -19.65
C THR A 601 46.69 21.20 -20.14
N VAL A 602 46.23 19.99 -19.83
CA VAL A 602 46.86 18.73 -20.26
C VAL A 602 46.61 18.43 -21.75
N ILE A 603 45.45 18.80 -22.28
CA ILE A 603 45.12 18.63 -23.72
C ILE A 603 45.90 19.63 -24.59
N PHE A 604 46.19 20.84 -24.08
CA PHE A 604 47.02 21.82 -24.81
C PHE A 604 48.53 21.51 -24.80
N ILE A 605 49.03 20.74 -23.83
CA ILE A 605 50.46 20.36 -23.75
C ILE A 605 50.75 19.06 -24.52
N GLY A 606 49.75 18.20 -24.75
CA GLY A 606 49.91 16.95 -25.51
C GLY A 606 49.88 17.08 -27.03
N TRP A 607 49.51 18.25 -27.57
CA TRP A 607 49.41 18.50 -29.02
C TRP A 607 50.63 19.21 -29.62
N ALA A 608 51.74 19.31 -28.87
CA ALA A 608 52.96 19.95 -29.33
C ALA A 608 54.22 19.21 -28.87
N THR A 609 54.39 17.94 -29.24
CA THR A 609 55.70 17.31 -29.51
C THR A 609 55.50 15.87 -29.98
N LEU A 610 55.71 15.62 -31.28
CA LEU A 610 56.55 14.55 -31.85
C LEU A 610 56.00 14.14 -33.22
N ASP A 611 56.61 14.76 -34.23
CA ASP A 611 56.69 14.25 -35.58
C ASP A 611 58.14 13.82 -35.83
N VAL A 612 58.33 12.98 -36.85
CA VAL A 612 59.57 12.65 -37.59
C VAL A 612 60.29 11.30 -37.32
N SER A 613 60.11 10.41 -38.32
CA SER A 613 61.08 9.50 -39.00
C SER A 613 61.43 8.15 -38.33
N MET A 614 61.72 7.02 -39.01
CA MET A 614 61.77 6.59 -40.42
C MET A 614 62.02 5.06 -40.44
N LEU A 615 61.70 4.37 -41.56
CA LEU A 615 62.27 3.07 -42.06
C LEU A 615 61.85 1.79 -41.30
N SER A 616 61.58 0.61 -41.90
CA SER A 616 61.74 0.10 -43.26
C SER A 616 60.80 -1.11 -43.54
N THR A 617 60.42 -1.24 -44.82
CA THR A 617 60.30 -2.47 -45.63
C THR A 617 59.41 -3.68 -45.25
N ALA A 618 58.46 -3.91 -46.17
CA ALA A 618 58.24 -5.16 -46.92
C ALA A 618 57.30 -6.26 -46.37
N GLY A 619 56.16 -6.41 -47.06
CA GLY A 619 55.98 -7.60 -47.90
C GLY A 619 54.84 -8.59 -47.57
N ARG A 620 53.84 -8.57 -48.46
CA ARG A 620 53.17 -9.73 -49.10
C ARG A 620 52.02 -10.49 -48.40
N ASN A 621 50.91 -10.47 -49.14
CA ASN A 621 50.02 -11.58 -49.53
C ASN A 621 48.84 -12.04 -48.64
N LYS A 622 47.65 -11.90 -49.25
CA LYS A 622 46.33 -12.54 -48.96
C LYS A 622 46.34 -14.07 -49.26
N PRO A 623 45.19 -14.79 -49.30
CA PRO A 623 44.24 -15.21 -48.24
C PRO A 623 43.92 -16.74 -48.32
N LYS A 624 43.08 -17.33 -47.42
CA LYS A 624 41.98 -18.32 -47.72
C LYS A 624 41.58 -19.27 -46.56
N ARG A 625 40.26 -19.32 -46.34
CA ARG A 625 39.32 -20.46 -46.11
C ARG A 625 39.71 -21.67 -45.21
N ALA A 626 38.93 -21.79 -44.13
CA ALA A 626 37.94 -22.86 -43.85
C ALA A 626 38.27 -24.32 -44.22
N ARG A 627 38.32 -25.20 -43.21
CA ARG A 627 37.30 -26.25 -42.89
C ARG A 627 37.93 -27.30 -41.98
N HIS A 628 37.31 -27.58 -40.85
CA HIS A 628 37.17 -28.96 -40.37
C HIS A 628 35.70 -29.36 -40.50
N VAL A 629 35.55 -30.54 -41.06
CA VAL A 629 34.36 -31.18 -41.63
C VAL A 629 33.74 -32.02 -40.50
N ARG A 630 32.47 -31.81 -40.15
CA ARG A 630 31.30 -32.54 -40.70
C ARG A 630 31.41 -34.06 -40.45
N LYS A 631 30.47 -34.62 -39.67
CA LYS A 631 29.77 -35.90 -39.89
C LYS A 631 29.15 -36.37 -38.56
N LEU A 632 27.93 -36.90 -38.49
CA LEU A 632 26.90 -37.17 -39.48
C LEU A 632 25.67 -37.74 -38.73
N TRP A 633 24.45 -37.28 -39.07
CA TRP A 633 23.16 -38.02 -39.12
C TRP A 633 22.56 -38.59 -37.82
N SER A 634 21.35 -38.24 -37.37
CA SER A 634 19.98 -38.27 -37.95
C SER A 634 19.28 -39.65 -37.99
N ASN A 635 18.13 -39.71 -37.30
CA ASN A 635 16.95 -40.60 -37.43
C ASN A 635 17.02 -41.94 -36.65
N ILE A 636 15.98 -42.45 -35.96
CA ILE A 636 14.60 -42.74 -36.41
C ILE A 636 13.64 -42.93 -35.19
N THR A 637 12.37 -42.59 -35.41
CA THR A 637 11.10 -42.73 -34.65
C THR A 637 10.46 -44.14 -34.60
N HIS A 638 9.79 -44.53 -33.49
CA HIS A 638 8.51 -45.32 -33.35
C HIS A 638 8.37 -45.81 -31.89
N SER A 639 7.23 -46.01 -31.22
CA SER A 639 5.83 -46.30 -31.62
C SER A 639 4.88 -45.95 -30.45
N TYR A 640 3.64 -45.62 -30.80
CA TYR A 640 2.48 -45.44 -29.93
C TYR A 640 1.87 -46.77 -29.41
N ASP A 641 1.10 -46.62 -28.33
CA ASP A 641 -0.06 -47.40 -27.85
C ASP A 641 0.10 -48.87 -27.43
N THR A 642 0.02 -49.11 -26.12
CA THR A 642 -1.06 -49.95 -25.56
C THR A 642 -1.29 -49.59 -24.09
N PHE A 643 -2.45 -48.97 -23.80
CA PHE A 643 -3.31 -49.11 -22.62
C PHE A 643 -3.98 -47.80 -22.19
N ALA A 644 -4.83 -47.31 -23.09
CA ALA A 644 -6.14 -46.82 -22.70
C ALA A 644 -6.91 -47.95 -21.98
N TYR A 645 -6.78 -48.06 -20.66
CA TYR A 645 -7.68 -48.90 -19.84
C TYR A 645 -7.83 -48.46 -18.36
N LEU A 646 -7.28 -47.32 -17.92
CA LEU A 646 -7.56 -46.80 -16.57
C LEU A 646 -8.22 -45.40 -16.57
N ALA A 647 -8.72 -44.98 -17.73
CA ALA A 647 -9.63 -43.85 -17.84
C ALA A 647 -11.09 -44.36 -17.91
N ARG A 648 -11.64 -44.78 -16.76
CA ARG A 648 -13.09 -44.78 -16.44
C ARG A 648 -13.36 -45.36 -15.04
N GLU A 649 -13.25 -44.49 -14.03
CA GLU A 649 -14.06 -44.42 -12.79
C GLU A 649 -13.59 -43.14 -12.06
N ALA A 650 -14.25 -41.99 -12.28
CA ALA A 650 -15.42 -41.47 -11.56
C ALA A 650 -15.09 -40.88 -10.15
N ASN A 651 -15.02 -39.54 -10.12
CA ASN A 651 -15.28 -38.62 -8.99
C ASN A 651 -14.64 -38.86 -7.62
N SER A 652 -13.53 -38.15 -7.34
CA SER A 652 -13.38 -37.29 -6.15
C SER A 652 -12.11 -36.41 -6.26
N SER A 653 -12.11 -35.30 -5.55
CA SER A 653 -11.25 -34.11 -5.68
C SER A 653 -9.75 -34.24 -5.34
N ASP A 654 -9.16 -35.44 -5.34
CA ASP A 654 -7.76 -35.67 -4.92
C ASP A 654 -6.75 -35.93 -6.07
N LEU A 655 -7.19 -36.05 -7.33
CA LEU A 655 -6.32 -36.50 -8.42
C LEU A 655 -5.21 -35.51 -8.87
N PHE A 656 -5.39 -34.19 -8.71
CA PHE A 656 -4.37 -33.23 -9.21
C PHE A 656 -3.08 -33.22 -8.38
N LYS A 657 -3.13 -33.57 -7.08
CA LYS A 657 -1.95 -33.59 -6.20
C LYS A 657 -0.98 -34.74 -6.50
N HIS A 658 -1.47 -35.79 -7.17
CA HIS A 658 -0.71 -37.00 -7.49
C HIS A 658 0.00 -36.96 -8.85
N GLN A 659 -0.32 -35.99 -9.72
CA GLN A 659 0.33 -35.84 -11.04
C GLN A 659 1.64 -35.05 -11.00
N ILE A 660 1.83 -34.21 -9.97
CA ILE A 660 3.08 -33.44 -9.80
C ILE A 660 4.10 -34.34 -9.07
N PRO A 661 5.33 -34.51 -9.57
CA PRO A 661 6.35 -35.31 -8.88
C PRO A 661 6.65 -34.80 -7.48
N VAL A 662 6.89 -35.68 -6.50
CA VAL A 662 7.21 -35.29 -5.11
C VAL A 662 8.58 -34.60 -4.98
N ASP A 663 9.45 -34.82 -5.95
CA ASP A 663 10.81 -34.30 -6.11
C ASP A 663 10.89 -33.11 -7.07
N ARG A 664 9.75 -32.47 -7.39
CA ARG A 664 9.69 -31.29 -8.26
C ARG A 664 10.71 -30.21 -7.88
N ASP A 665 11.16 -29.45 -8.87
CA ASP A 665 11.93 -28.24 -8.62
C ASP A 665 11.06 -27.13 -8.02
N VAL A 666 11.65 -26.35 -7.11
CA VAL A 666 11.07 -25.11 -6.56
C VAL A 666 11.94 -23.92 -6.97
N PRO A 667 11.36 -22.75 -7.25
CA PRO A 667 12.13 -21.57 -7.63
C PRO A 667 13.00 -21.08 -6.45
N ASP A 668 14.25 -20.70 -6.73
CA ASP A 668 15.11 -20.02 -5.75
C ASP A 668 14.67 -18.57 -5.57
N THR A 669 13.89 -18.32 -4.53
CA THR A 669 13.28 -17.02 -4.19
C THR A 669 14.20 -16.11 -3.38
N ARG A 670 15.43 -16.54 -3.08
CA ARG A 670 16.42 -15.71 -2.37
C ARG A 670 16.88 -14.55 -3.24
N SER A 671 17.22 -13.42 -2.61
CA SER A 671 17.86 -12.30 -3.31
C SER A 671 19.27 -12.67 -3.79
N GLU A 672 19.78 -11.94 -4.78
CA GLU A 672 21.13 -12.16 -5.30
C GLU A 672 22.22 -11.99 -4.22
N SER A 673 22.00 -11.04 -3.31
CA SER A 673 22.86 -10.79 -2.14
C SER A 673 22.85 -11.92 -1.11
N CYS A 674 21.82 -12.77 -1.10
CA CYS A 674 21.75 -13.98 -0.29
C CYS A 674 22.35 -15.19 -1.00
N ARG A 675 22.16 -15.32 -2.32
CA ARG A 675 22.71 -16.44 -3.12
C ARG A 675 24.24 -16.44 -3.19
N THR A 676 24.84 -15.25 -3.20
CA THR A 676 26.29 -15.06 -3.27
C THR A 676 26.97 -15.07 -1.89
N LYS A 677 26.19 -15.16 -0.81
CA LYS A 677 26.70 -15.12 0.57
C LYS A 677 27.20 -16.50 1.00
N THR A 678 28.45 -16.56 1.44
CA THR A 678 29.04 -17.77 2.01
C THR A 678 28.95 -17.74 3.54
N TYR A 679 28.54 -18.86 4.14
CA TYR A 679 28.48 -19.02 5.59
C TYR A 679 29.61 -19.94 6.04
N HIS A 680 30.45 -19.45 6.95
CA HIS A 680 31.50 -20.26 7.58
C HIS A 680 30.94 -20.83 8.88
N LEU A 681 30.58 -22.11 8.85
CA LEU A 681 30.05 -22.84 9.99
C LEU A 681 31.15 -23.72 10.59
N GLU A 682 31.13 -23.94 11.90
CA GLU A 682 32.08 -24.85 12.55
C GLU A 682 31.87 -26.30 12.07
N GLU A 683 32.98 -27.02 11.86
CA GLU A 683 32.94 -28.41 11.43
C GLU A 683 32.34 -29.30 12.53
N GLY A 684 31.50 -30.27 12.14
CA GLY A 684 30.88 -31.22 13.06
C GLY A 684 29.54 -30.77 13.67
N LEU A 685 29.09 -29.55 13.36
CA LEU A 685 27.76 -29.07 13.73
C LEU A 685 26.66 -29.81 12.94
N LYS A 686 25.60 -30.21 13.65
CA LYS A 686 24.56 -31.13 13.15
C LYS A 686 23.17 -30.67 13.55
N THR A 687 22.20 -30.83 12.66
CA THR A 687 20.80 -30.41 12.86
C THR A 687 19.84 -31.59 12.79
N SER A 688 18.96 -31.71 13.78
CA SER A 688 17.81 -32.62 13.73
C SER A 688 16.56 -31.86 13.28
N VAL A 689 15.89 -32.34 12.23
CA VAL A 689 14.63 -31.77 11.74
C VAL A 689 13.47 -32.56 12.29
N ILE A 690 12.55 -31.91 13.00
CA ILE A 690 11.39 -32.50 13.66
C ILE A 690 10.14 -32.11 12.89
N ILE A 691 9.44 -33.11 12.36
CA ILE A 691 8.17 -32.97 11.64
C ILE A 691 7.11 -33.71 12.44
N THR A 692 6.02 -33.02 12.75
CA THR A 692 4.88 -33.59 13.49
C THR A 692 3.65 -33.55 12.60
N PHE A 693 2.83 -34.60 12.62
CA PHE A 693 1.63 -34.64 11.78
C PHE A 693 0.54 -35.53 12.37
N CYS A 694 -0.72 -35.24 12.02
CA CYS A 694 -1.89 -36.07 12.30
C CYS A 694 -2.81 -36.02 11.08
N ASN A 695 -3.14 -37.19 10.51
CA ASN A 695 -3.95 -37.35 9.30
C ASN A 695 -3.45 -36.50 8.12
N GLU A 696 -2.14 -36.40 7.97
CA GLU A 696 -1.53 -35.66 6.87
C GLU A 696 -1.57 -36.47 5.58
N SER A 697 -1.79 -35.80 4.45
CA SER A 697 -1.76 -36.45 3.15
C SER A 697 -0.36 -37.02 2.88
N ARG A 698 -0.29 -38.28 2.45
CA ARG A 698 0.97 -38.96 2.09
C ARG A 698 1.82 -38.12 1.14
N SER A 699 1.20 -37.49 0.14
CA SER A 699 1.89 -36.68 -0.85
C SER A 699 2.53 -35.42 -0.26
N ALA A 700 1.88 -34.72 0.67
CA ALA A 700 2.45 -33.55 1.32
C ALA A 700 3.64 -33.90 2.23
N LEU A 701 3.51 -34.97 3.01
CA LEU A 701 4.58 -35.44 3.88
C LEU A 701 5.80 -35.89 3.06
N LEU A 702 5.59 -36.66 1.98
CA LEU A 702 6.68 -37.10 1.09
C LEU A 702 7.39 -35.91 0.44
N ARG A 703 6.65 -34.91 -0.05
CA ARG A 703 7.25 -33.68 -0.62
C ARG A 703 8.15 -32.97 0.38
N THR A 704 7.69 -32.85 1.63
CA THR A 704 8.47 -32.21 2.70
C THR A 704 9.77 -32.96 2.94
N LEU A 705 9.71 -34.28 3.09
CA LEU A 705 10.88 -35.14 3.31
C LEU A 705 11.85 -35.08 2.13
N THR A 706 11.36 -35.26 0.90
CA THR A 706 12.17 -35.21 -0.32
C THR A 706 12.81 -33.84 -0.50
N SER A 707 12.07 -32.76 -0.23
CA SER A 707 12.60 -31.40 -0.29
C SER A 707 13.76 -31.18 0.68
N ILE A 708 13.67 -31.67 1.92
CA ILE A 708 14.75 -31.54 2.90
C ILE A 708 15.96 -32.33 2.45
N LEU A 709 15.77 -33.60 2.06
CA LEU A 709 16.86 -34.49 1.65
C LEU A 709 17.62 -33.95 0.43
N ASN A 710 16.91 -33.40 -0.56
CA ASN A 710 17.52 -32.95 -1.81
C ASN A 710 18.22 -31.59 -1.69
N ARG A 711 17.84 -30.73 -0.73
CA ARG A 711 18.25 -29.32 -0.68
C ARG A 711 18.97 -28.91 0.60
N THR A 712 19.21 -29.87 1.50
CA THR A 712 19.97 -29.65 2.74
C THR A 712 21.33 -30.34 2.62
N PRO A 713 22.44 -29.65 2.89
CA PRO A 713 23.76 -30.26 2.90
C PRO A 713 23.83 -31.48 3.83
N HIS A 714 24.37 -32.60 3.32
CA HIS A 714 24.37 -33.88 4.02
C HIS A 714 25.25 -33.86 5.29
N ASP A 715 26.24 -32.99 5.33
CA ASP A 715 27.10 -32.72 6.49
C ASP A 715 26.40 -31.90 7.58
N LEU A 716 25.37 -31.11 7.27
CA LEU A 716 24.62 -30.33 8.26
C LEU A 716 23.37 -31.05 8.80
N LEU A 717 22.76 -31.94 8.02
CA LEU A 717 21.60 -32.72 8.42
C LEU A 717 22.01 -34.00 9.16
N GLU A 718 21.61 -34.16 10.42
CA GLU A 718 21.83 -35.41 11.17
C GLU A 718 20.74 -36.43 10.86
N GLU A 719 19.50 -36.01 11.10
CA GLU A 719 18.32 -36.86 11.07
C GLU A 719 17.06 -36.03 10.80
N ILE A 720 16.04 -36.69 10.28
CA ILE A 720 14.69 -36.18 10.15
C ILE A 720 13.79 -37.08 11.01
N ILE A 721 13.26 -36.53 12.10
CA ILE A 721 12.37 -37.21 13.03
C ILE A 721 10.93 -36.86 12.66
N VAL A 722 10.19 -37.86 12.24
CA VAL A 722 8.79 -37.76 11.82
C VAL A 722 7.91 -38.38 12.91
N ILE A 723 7.14 -37.54 13.60
CA ILE A 723 6.24 -37.93 14.69
C ILE A 723 4.80 -37.99 14.15
N ASP A 724 4.22 -39.19 14.10
CA ASP A 724 2.80 -39.43 13.83
C ASP A 724 2.00 -39.33 15.13
N ASP A 725 1.20 -38.27 15.24
CA ASP A 725 0.33 -37.99 16.39
C ASP A 725 -1.01 -38.71 16.27
N TYR A 726 -0.92 -40.04 16.18
CA TYR A 726 -2.05 -40.97 16.19
C TYR A 726 -3.01 -40.82 15.00
N SER A 727 -2.47 -40.78 13.77
CA SER A 727 -3.27 -40.72 12.55
C SER A 727 -4.22 -41.94 12.41
N ALA A 728 -5.46 -41.68 12.01
CA ALA A 728 -6.50 -42.71 11.85
C ALA A 728 -6.19 -43.73 10.75
N VAL A 729 -5.50 -43.29 9.71
CA VAL A 729 -4.98 -44.14 8.63
C VAL A 729 -3.48 -44.25 8.82
N ASP A 730 -2.97 -45.48 8.80
CA ASP A 730 -1.53 -45.71 8.76
C ASP A 730 -1.00 -45.20 7.42
N VAL A 731 -0.36 -44.03 7.43
CA VAL A 731 0.49 -43.62 6.32
C VAL A 731 1.59 -44.69 6.32
N GLU A 732 1.80 -45.45 5.25
CA GLU A 732 2.80 -46.54 5.18
C GLU A 732 4.26 -46.04 5.41
N LEU A 733 4.57 -45.58 6.62
CA LEU A 733 5.82 -44.90 6.97
C LEU A 733 6.97 -45.89 7.12
N GLU A 734 6.66 -47.19 7.31
CA GLU A 734 7.65 -48.27 7.28
C GLU A 734 8.40 -48.33 5.94
N PHE A 735 7.75 -47.94 4.84
CA PHE A 735 8.42 -47.82 3.54
C PHE A 735 9.56 -46.79 3.60
N LEU A 736 9.40 -45.65 4.29
CA LEU A 736 10.42 -44.60 4.34
C LEU A 736 11.69 -45.00 5.10
N ARG A 737 11.56 -45.85 6.13
CA ARG A 737 12.70 -46.42 6.86
C ARG A 737 13.61 -47.27 5.97
N LYS A 738 13.05 -47.84 4.88
CA LYS A 738 13.78 -48.72 3.96
C LYS A 738 14.62 -47.97 2.92
N TYR A 739 14.34 -46.69 2.66
CA TYR A 739 14.94 -45.93 1.55
C TYR A 739 15.92 -44.83 1.96
N HIS A 740 15.93 -44.37 3.22
CA HIS A 740 16.92 -43.37 3.65
C HIS A 740 17.33 -43.50 5.12
N ARG A 741 18.65 -43.69 5.36
CA ARG A 741 19.21 -43.96 6.69
C ARG A 741 19.00 -42.84 7.73
N LYS A 742 18.67 -41.62 7.28
CA LYS A 742 18.48 -40.44 8.14
C LYS A 742 17.02 -40.16 8.53
N ILE A 743 16.04 -40.96 8.08
CA ILE A 743 14.64 -40.75 8.45
C ILE A 743 14.27 -41.68 9.61
N TYR A 744 13.82 -41.09 10.71
CA TYR A 744 13.33 -41.78 11.90
C TYR A 744 11.86 -41.47 12.08
N VAL A 745 11.04 -42.51 12.16
CA VAL A 745 9.60 -42.38 12.33
C VAL A 745 9.24 -42.85 13.73
N PHE A 746 8.47 -42.07 14.46
CA PHE A 746 7.91 -42.43 15.76
C PHE A 746 6.41 -42.17 15.73
N ARG A 747 5.61 -43.08 16.29
CA ARG A 747 4.15 -42.94 16.35
C ARG A 747 3.72 -42.94 17.80
N ASN A 748 2.90 -41.96 18.18
CA ASN A 748 2.32 -41.89 19.52
C ASN A 748 1.28 -43.00 19.71
N ASP A 749 1.19 -43.53 20.93
CA ASP A 749 0.21 -44.57 21.28
C ASP A 749 -1.23 -44.02 21.44
N LYS A 750 -1.37 -42.70 21.55
CA LYS A 750 -2.62 -41.95 21.63
C LYS A 750 -2.45 -40.57 21.01
N HIS A 751 -3.55 -39.87 20.75
CA HIS A 751 -3.52 -38.48 20.27
C HIS A 751 -3.04 -37.53 21.39
N GLU A 752 -1.82 -37.04 21.28
CA GLU A 752 -1.15 -36.15 22.27
C GLU A 752 -1.25 -34.67 21.87
N GLY A 753 -1.50 -34.39 20.58
CA GLY A 753 -1.51 -33.05 20.02
C GLY A 753 -0.15 -32.61 19.48
N LEU A 754 -0.16 -31.53 18.68
CA LEU A 754 1.03 -30.98 18.04
C LEU A 754 2.11 -30.59 19.06
N ILE A 755 1.70 -29.92 20.14
CA ILE A 755 2.61 -29.34 21.13
C ILE A 755 3.43 -30.43 21.83
N GLN A 756 2.75 -31.46 22.34
CA GLN A 756 3.41 -32.57 23.03
C GLN A 756 4.21 -33.44 22.05
N SER A 757 3.70 -33.64 20.83
CA SER A 757 4.44 -34.37 19.78
C SER A 757 5.76 -33.69 19.40
N ARG A 758 5.79 -32.35 19.35
CA ARG A 758 7.03 -31.58 19.13
C ARG A 758 8.02 -31.77 20.28
N ASN A 759 7.55 -31.79 21.53
CA ASN A 759 8.41 -32.07 22.70
C ASN A 759 9.00 -33.49 22.65
N ILE A 760 8.20 -34.50 22.28
CA ILE A 760 8.67 -35.89 22.11
C ILE A 760 9.75 -35.95 21.03
N GLY A 761 9.52 -35.32 19.88
CA GLY A 761 10.51 -35.23 18.80
C GLY A 761 11.80 -34.56 19.24
N ALA A 762 11.73 -33.50 20.04
CA ALA A 762 12.89 -32.81 20.59
C ALA A 762 13.69 -33.69 21.57
N GLN A 763 13.01 -34.53 22.37
CA GLN A 763 13.67 -35.46 23.30
C GLN A 763 14.43 -36.57 22.59
N ILE A 764 13.91 -37.06 21.45
CA ILE A 764 14.56 -38.09 20.64
C ILE A 764 15.75 -37.51 19.85
N ALA A 765 15.69 -36.22 19.50
CA ALA A 765 16.71 -35.56 18.69
C ALA A 765 18.12 -35.56 19.32
N VAL A 766 19.12 -35.91 18.51
CA VAL A 766 20.54 -35.95 18.89
C VAL A 766 21.38 -34.81 18.32
N GLY A 767 20.86 -34.06 17.34
CA GLY A 767 21.55 -32.92 16.73
C GLY A 767 21.77 -31.75 17.69
N HIS A 768 22.75 -30.90 17.37
CA HIS A 768 23.06 -29.69 18.14
C HIS A 768 21.96 -28.62 18.02
N TYR A 769 21.27 -28.58 16.88
CA TYR A 769 20.13 -27.70 16.64
C TYR A 769 18.87 -28.50 16.36
N LEU A 770 17.75 -27.93 16.78
CA LEU A 770 16.42 -28.43 16.48
C LEU A 770 15.78 -27.50 15.44
N VAL A 771 15.32 -28.07 14.34
CA VAL A 771 14.43 -27.38 13.40
C VAL A 771 13.05 -27.98 13.56
N PHE A 772 12.08 -27.16 13.92
CA PHE A 772 10.67 -27.54 13.82
C PHE A 772 10.17 -27.15 12.43
N LEU A 773 9.56 -28.10 11.73
CA LEU A 773 9.01 -27.90 10.39
C LEU A 773 7.63 -28.55 10.31
N ASP A 774 6.67 -27.86 9.70
CA ASP A 774 5.36 -28.44 9.44
C ASP A 774 5.45 -29.48 8.31
N SER A 775 4.57 -30.48 8.35
CA SER A 775 4.55 -31.65 7.45
C SER A 775 4.15 -31.37 5.99
N HIS A 776 3.99 -30.09 5.64
CA HIS A 776 3.58 -29.60 4.33
C HIS A 776 4.39 -28.37 3.92
N CYS A 777 5.72 -28.50 3.97
CA CYS A 777 6.68 -27.47 3.58
C CYS A 777 7.59 -27.92 2.44
N GLU A 778 8.14 -26.98 1.67
CA GLU A 778 9.24 -27.24 0.73
C GLU A 778 10.35 -26.20 0.93
N VAL A 779 11.51 -26.65 1.38
CA VAL A 779 12.67 -25.81 1.66
C VAL A 779 13.41 -25.41 0.37
N ASN A 780 14.02 -24.23 0.36
CA ASN A 780 14.85 -23.79 -0.77
C ASN A 780 16.30 -24.27 -0.62
N VAL A 781 17.12 -24.15 -1.67
CA VAL A 781 18.57 -24.42 -1.55
C VAL A 781 19.19 -23.39 -0.60
N GLY A 782 20.12 -23.81 0.25
CA GLY A 782 20.82 -22.92 1.18
C GLY A 782 19.93 -22.28 2.25
N TRP A 783 18.86 -22.97 2.64
CA TRP A 783 17.89 -22.50 3.63
C TRP A 783 18.39 -22.66 5.08
N LEU A 784 19.27 -23.62 5.36
CA LEU A 784 19.60 -24.00 6.74
C LEU A 784 20.78 -23.20 7.30
N GLU A 785 21.78 -22.95 6.48
CA GLU A 785 23.04 -22.28 6.80
C GLU A 785 22.83 -20.87 7.37
N PRO A 786 21.93 -20.02 6.81
CA PRO A 786 21.63 -18.71 7.38
C PRO A 786 20.99 -18.79 8.76
N LEU A 787 20.29 -19.88 9.07
CA LEU A 787 19.65 -20.10 10.38
C LEU A 787 20.70 -20.51 11.40
N ILE A 788 21.54 -21.50 11.08
CA ILE A 788 22.63 -21.96 11.96
C ILE A 788 23.57 -20.80 12.28
N HIS A 789 23.99 -20.03 11.28
CA HIS A 789 24.87 -18.88 11.47
C HIS A 789 24.33 -17.88 12.51
N LYS A 790 23.01 -17.68 12.58
CA LYS A 790 22.39 -16.77 13.55
C LYS A 790 22.33 -17.33 14.96
N VAL A 791 22.06 -18.62 15.10
CA VAL A 791 22.08 -19.29 16.40
C VAL A 791 23.50 -19.46 16.93
N GLU A 792 24.50 -19.61 16.07
CA GLU A 792 25.90 -19.61 16.48
C GLU A 792 26.39 -18.26 16.99
N ALA A 793 25.95 -17.17 16.36
CA ALA A 793 26.27 -15.83 16.83
C ALA A 793 25.72 -15.57 18.26
N PHE A 794 24.57 -16.15 18.59
CA PHE A 794 24.01 -16.12 19.93
C PHE A 794 23.08 -17.31 20.18
N LYS A 795 23.52 -18.26 21.02
CA LYS A 795 22.84 -19.55 21.29
C LYS A 795 21.41 -19.39 21.83
N GLY A 796 21.11 -18.26 22.47
CA GLY A 796 19.77 -17.88 22.94
C GLY A 796 18.81 -17.39 21.83
N THR A 797 19.23 -17.46 20.56
CA THR A 797 18.42 -17.01 19.42
C THR A 797 17.49 -18.13 18.93
N ILE A 798 16.22 -17.78 18.71
CA ILE A 798 15.31 -18.50 17.81
C ILE A 798 15.32 -17.78 16.47
N VAL A 799 15.46 -18.52 15.38
CA VAL A 799 15.48 -17.92 14.05
C VAL A 799 14.48 -18.58 13.12
N SER A 800 13.63 -17.77 12.50
CA SER A 800 12.67 -18.21 11.49
C SER A 800 13.15 -17.87 10.08
N PRO A 801 12.90 -18.73 9.08
CA PRO A 801 13.05 -18.37 7.68
C PRO A 801 11.95 -17.37 7.26
N ILE A 802 12.12 -16.77 6.08
CA ILE A 802 10.96 -16.20 5.39
C ILE A 802 10.09 -17.34 4.88
N LEU A 803 8.80 -17.27 5.20
CA LEU A 803 7.79 -18.22 4.75
C LEU A 803 7.27 -17.80 3.38
N ASP A 804 7.71 -18.53 2.35
CA ASP A 804 7.15 -18.47 1.01
C ASP A 804 5.82 -19.24 0.99
N VAL A 805 4.94 -18.94 0.05
CA VAL A 805 3.58 -19.50 -0.01
C VAL A 805 3.51 -20.61 -1.04
N ILE A 806 3.08 -21.80 -0.62
CA ILE A 806 2.72 -22.91 -1.51
C ILE A 806 1.19 -22.99 -1.56
N ASP A 807 0.62 -22.80 -2.74
CA ASP A 807 -0.83 -22.91 -2.94
C ASP A 807 -1.31 -24.34 -2.64
N GLY A 808 -2.23 -24.51 -1.69
CA GLY A 808 -2.71 -25.83 -1.27
C GLY A 808 -3.51 -26.62 -2.31
N LYS A 809 -3.91 -25.99 -3.43
CA LYS A 809 -4.61 -26.63 -4.56
C LYS A 809 -3.69 -26.84 -5.76
N SER A 810 -2.97 -25.81 -6.20
CA SER A 810 -2.13 -25.86 -7.41
C SER A 810 -0.68 -26.23 -7.13
N LEU A 811 -0.25 -26.23 -5.87
CA LEU A 811 1.15 -26.33 -5.45
C LEU A 811 2.06 -25.22 -6.01
N GLN A 812 1.52 -24.12 -6.52
CA GLN A 812 2.34 -23.00 -6.99
C GLN A 812 3.14 -22.39 -5.83
N TYR A 813 4.46 -22.25 -6.03
CA TYR A 813 5.40 -21.68 -5.06
C TYR A 813 5.58 -20.17 -5.31
N ARG A 814 5.30 -19.33 -4.32
CA ARG A 814 5.32 -17.86 -4.43
C ARG A 814 6.19 -17.25 -3.33
N THR A 815 6.92 -16.19 -3.63
CA THR A 815 7.81 -15.53 -2.66
C THR A 815 7.02 -14.88 -1.51
N GLY A 816 7.52 -15.06 -0.30
CA GLY A 816 7.01 -14.44 0.93
C GLY A 816 7.55 -13.04 1.13
N SER A 817 6.82 -12.24 1.91
CA SER A 817 7.18 -10.85 2.21
C SER A 817 8.39 -10.75 3.13
N THR A 818 9.38 -9.92 2.77
CA THR A 818 10.56 -9.60 3.58
C THR A 818 10.35 -8.42 4.53
N LYS A 819 9.12 -7.89 4.58
CA LYS A 819 8.72 -6.72 5.35
C LYS A 819 7.75 -7.03 6.48
N LEU A 820 7.56 -8.31 6.81
CA LEU A 820 6.65 -8.75 7.86
C LEU A 820 7.40 -9.44 8.99
N LYS A 821 7.02 -9.14 10.24
CA LYS A 821 7.42 -9.87 11.45
C LYS A 821 6.18 -10.38 12.19
N GLY A 822 6.38 -11.30 13.13
CA GLY A 822 5.30 -11.85 13.96
C GLY A 822 5.04 -10.99 15.20
N GLY A 823 3.76 -10.74 15.49
CA GLY A 823 3.29 -10.07 16.70
C GLY A 823 1.97 -10.68 17.18
N PHE A 824 1.30 -10.01 18.12
CA PHE A 824 0.00 -10.42 18.66
C PHE A 824 -0.80 -9.22 19.18
N ASP A 825 -2.11 -9.39 19.42
CA ASP A 825 -2.99 -8.40 20.04
C ASP A 825 -3.31 -8.74 21.51
N TRP A 826 -4.05 -7.88 22.23
CA TRP A 826 -4.43 -8.14 23.62
C TRP A 826 -5.41 -9.32 23.80
N ASN A 827 -5.96 -9.87 22.72
CA ASN A 827 -6.67 -11.15 22.72
C ASN A 827 -5.69 -12.34 22.52
N LEU A 828 -4.37 -12.11 22.58
CA LEU A 828 -3.34 -13.13 22.39
C LEU A 828 -3.48 -13.86 21.05
N GLN A 829 -4.03 -13.19 20.04
CA GLN A 829 -4.11 -13.70 18.68
C GLN A 829 -2.88 -13.23 17.90
N PHE A 830 -2.20 -14.16 17.23
CA PHE A 830 -1.07 -13.83 16.36
C PHE A 830 -1.49 -12.85 15.24
N LYS A 831 -0.62 -11.89 14.94
CA LYS A 831 -0.76 -10.90 13.87
C LYS A 831 0.55 -10.80 13.10
N TRP A 832 0.45 -10.72 11.78
CA TRP A 832 1.55 -10.23 10.97
C TRP A 832 1.63 -8.71 11.11
N ILE A 833 2.81 -8.20 11.44
CA ILE A 833 3.05 -6.77 11.59
C ILE A 833 4.12 -6.33 10.61
N GLY A 834 3.96 -5.13 10.05
CA GLY A 834 4.98 -4.52 9.20
C GLY A 834 6.26 -4.25 10.00
N VAL A 835 7.41 -4.46 9.35
CA VAL A 835 8.69 -3.93 9.84
C VAL A 835 8.62 -2.40 9.75
N SER A 836 9.04 -1.68 10.80
CA SER A 836 8.95 -0.22 10.84
C SER A 836 9.80 0.42 9.74
N GLU A 837 9.43 1.62 9.30
CA GLU A 837 10.21 2.35 8.28
C GLU A 837 11.65 2.58 8.74
N GLU A 838 11.87 2.88 10.03
CA GLU A 838 13.20 3.02 10.63
C GLU A 838 14.04 1.72 10.52
N GLU A 839 13.44 0.57 10.83
CA GLU A 839 14.10 -0.73 10.73
C GLU A 839 14.34 -1.11 9.25
N LEU A 840 13.44 -0.74 8.33
CA LEU A 840 13.63 -0.91 6.87
C LEU A 840 14.72 0.03 6.29
N GLU A 841 14.80 1.28 6.74
CA GLU A 841 15.81 2.25 6.30
C GLU A 841 17.21 1.84 6.75
N SER A 842 17.36 1.38 8.00
CA SER A 842 18.62 0.80 8.48
C SER A 842 19.07 -0.41 7.63
N ARG A 843 18.12 -1.16 7.05
CA ARG A 843 18.34 -2.30 6.17
C ARG A 843 18.66 -1.94 4.71
N SER A 844 18.36 -0.71 4.25
CA SER A 844 18.59 -0.28 2.86
C SER A 844 20.06 -0.38 2.43
N PHE A 845 21.00 -0.37 3.39
CA PHE A 845 22.42 -0.55 3.15
C PHE A 845 22.87 -2.01 3.13
N GLN A 846 22.06 -2.95 3.64
CA GLN A 846 22.37 -4.39 3.71
C GLN A 846 21.09 -5.24 3.58
N GLU A 847 20.65 -5.48 2.34
CA GLU A 847 19.41 -6.22 2.02
C GLU A 847 19.34 -7.66 2.60
N ASN A 848 20.46 -8.23 3.01
CA ASN A 848 20.58 -9.60 3.53
C ASN A 848 20.62 -9.67 5.08
N MET A 849 20.36 -8.57 5.78
CA MET A 849 20.33 -8.52 7.24
C MET A 849 19.02 -9.07 7.82
N SER A 850 19.13 -10.01 8.76
CA SER A 850 18.00 -10.43 9.60
C SER A 850 17.48 -9.29 10.48
N TYR A 851 16.21 -9.38 10.88
CA TYR A 851 15.55 -8.41 11.74
C TYR A 851 14.82 -9.09 12.90
N ARG A 852 14.52 -8.33 13.96
CA ARG A 852 13.93 -8.89 15.19
C ARG A 852 12.43 -9.07 15.03
N SER A 853 11.89 -10.08 15.72
CA SER A 853 10.45 -10.37 15.71
C SER A 853 9.92 -10.51 17.14
N PRO A 854 8.84 -9.80 17.52
CA PRO A 854 8.20 -10.00 18.82
C PRO A 854 7.76 -11.45 19.07
N THR A 855 7.30 -12.13 18.01
CA THR A 855 6.80 -13.51 18.08
C THR A 855 7.33 -14.33 16.91
N ILE A 856 7.52 -15.64 17.12
CA ILE A 856 7.88 -16.61 16.07
C ILE A 856 6.76 -16.65 15.02
N PRO A 857 7.05 -16.33 13.75
CA PRO A 857 6.06 -16.45 12.68
C PRO A 857 5.90 -17.92 12.26
N GLY A 858 4.73 -18.50 12.53
CA GLY A 858 4.40 -19.87 12.14
C GLY A 858 5.04 -20.96 13.01
N GLY A 859 4.98 -22.20 12.51
CA GLY A 859 5.54 -23.40 13.16
C GLY A 859 6.96 -23.76 12.71
N VAL A 860 7.62 -22.87 11.96
CA VAL A 860 8.90 -23.14 11.29
C VAL A 860 10.01 -22.25 11.84
N PHE A 861 10.96 -22.86 12.54
CA PHE A 861 12.10 -22.15 13.11
C PHE A 861 13.23 -23.11 13.51
N LEU A 862 14.43 -22.56 13.69
CA LEU A 862 15.60 -23.23 14.24
C LEU A 862 15.90 -22.67 15.64
N ILE A 863 16.25 -23.57 16.57
CA ILE A 863 16.70 -23.24 17.93
C ILE A 863 17.86 -24.15 18.35
N ASN A 864 18.77 -23.65 19.20
CA ASN A 864 19.77 -24.50 19.84
C ASN A 864 19.09 -25.52 20.78
N ARG A 865 19.50 -26.79 20.72
CA ARG A 865 18.89 -27.88 21.50
C ARG A 865 19.00 -27.65 23.00
N GLU A 866 20.17 -27.25 23.49
CA GLU A 866 20.39 -26.98 24.92
C GLU A 866 19.52 -25.82 25.39
N TRP A 867 19.45 -24.74 24.60
CA TRP A 867 18.58 -23.61 24.89
C TRP A 867 17.10 -23.97 24.94
N PHE A 868 16.63 -24.81 24.01
CA PHE A 868 15.25 -25.31 24.03
C PHE A 868 14.90 -26.02 25.34
N PHE A 869 15.81 -26.87 25.84
CA PHE A 869 15.60 -27.57 27.10
C PHE A 869 15.78 -26.69 28.34
N GLN A 870 16.65 -25.68 28.29
CA GLN A 870 16.73 -24.66 29.35
C GLN A 870 15.42 -23.87 29.49
N LEU A 871 14.71 -23.63 28.38
CA LEU A 871 13.36 -23.04 28.38
C LEU A 871 12.24 -24.04 28.75
N HIS A 872 12.59 -25.26 29.13
CA HIS A 872 11.69 -26.39 29.40
C HIS A 872 10.79 -26.77 28.20
N GLY A 873 11.24 -26.50 26.97
CA GLY A 873 10.51 -26.78 25.75
C GLY A 873 9.15 -26.09 25.63
N PHE A 874 8.28 -26.66 24.80
CA PHE A 874 6.90 -26.19 24.71
C PHE A 874 6.12 -26.56 25.97
N ASN A 875 5.23 -25.68 26.42
CA ASN A 875 4.43 -25.92 27.63
C ASN A 875 3.43 -27.06 27.41
N SER A 876 3.66 -28.19 28.07
CA SER A 876 2.84 -29.41 28.00
C SER A 876 1.43 -29.25 28.57
N ASN A 877 1.13 -28.15 29.25
CA ASN A 877 -0.23 -27.84 29.69
C ASN A 877 -1.06 -27.13 28.61
N LEU A 878 -0.46 -26.70 27.50
CA LEU A 878 -1.23 -26.22 26.35
C LEU A 878 -1.83 -27.43 25.61
N LYS A 879 -3.13 -27.33 25.29
CA LYS A 879 -3.89 -28.39 24.65
C LYS A 879 -3.73 -28.35 23.14
N VAL A 880 -3.46 -29.52 22.53
CA VAL A 880 -3.52 -29.81 21.09
C VAL A 880 -2.68 -28.87 20.21
N TYR A 881 -3.16 -27.65 19.97
CA TYR A 881 -2.60 -26.66 19.06
C TYR A 881 -3.01 -25.25 19.47
N GLY A 882 -2.13 -24.26 19.22
CA GLY A 882 -2.44 -22.84 19.33
C GLY A 882 -1.85 -22.20 20.59
N GLY A 883 -1.16 -21.07 20.39
CA GLY A 883 -0.53 -20.28 21.46
C GLY A 883 0.90 -20.73 21.80
N GLU A 884 1.36 -21.89 21.35
CA GLU A 884 2.68 -22.44 21.67
C GLU A 884 3.83 -21.58 21.13
N SER A 885 3.69 -21.04 19.91
CA SER A 885 4.68 -20.13 19.34
C SER A 885 4.73 -18.80 20.10
N LEU A 886 3.58 -18.29 20.56
CA LEU A 886 3.50 -17.08 21.36
C LEU A 886 4.14 -17.29 22.75
N GLU A 887 3.80 -18.39 23.40
CA GLU A 887 4.32 -18.75 24.72
C GLU A 887 5.84 -18.94 24.71
N LEU A 888 6.36 -19.69 23.72
CA LEU A 888 7.80 -19.85 23.53
C LEU A 888 8.48 -18.52 23.21
N SER A 889 7.81 -17.62 22.48
CA SER A 889 8.36 -16.30 22.18
C SER A 889 8.52 -15.43 23.41
N LEU A 890 7.50 -15.41 24.28
CA LEU A 890 7.54 -14.69 25.55
C LEU A 890 8.64 -15.25 26.46
N LYS A 891 8.72 -16.58 26.59
CA LYS A 891 9.82 -17.29 27.27
C LYS A 891 11.18 -16.81 26.78
N THR A 892 11.43 -16.91 25.47
CA THR A 892 12.73 -16.59 24.89
C THR A 892 13.12 -15.14 25.15
N TRP A 893 12.25 -14.18 24.84
CA TRP A 893 12.58 -12.76 25.01
C TRP A 893 12.73 -12.36 26.48
N MET A 894 11.81 -12.80 27.34
CA MET A 894 11.84 -12.43 28.76
C MET A 894 13.02 -13.09 29.48
N CYS A 895 13.43 -14.28 29.09
CA CYS A 895 14.52 -15.03 29.72
C CYS A 895 15.89 -14.81 29.06
N GLY A 896 16.09 -13.68 28.37
CA GLY A 896 17.41 -13.24 27.89
C GLY A 896 17.80 -13.73 26.48
N GLY A 897 16.95 -14.47 25.80
CA GLY A 897 17.09 -14.83 24.39
C GLY A 897 16.58 -13.75 23.43
N GLN A 898 16.55 -14.08 22.14
CA GLN A 898 15.99 -13.21 21.10
C GLN A 898 15.37 -14.02 19.96
N ILE A 899 14.56 -13.35 19.14
CA ILE A 899 13.92 -13.95 17.97
C ILE A 899 14.24 -13.11 16.74
N GLU A 900 14.78 -13.75 15.71
CA GLU A 900 15.15 -13.12 14.45
C GLU A 900 14.48 -13.79 13.24
N ILE A 901 14.24 -13.01 12.20
CA ILE A 901 13.80 -13.52 10.89
C ILE A 901 14.96 -13.40 9.91
N SER A 902 15.37 -14.54 9.33
CA SER A 902 16.47 -14.62 8.37
C SER A 902 15.99 -14.47 6.94
N ILE A 903 16.28 -13.32 6.32
CA ILE A 903 15.87 -13.01 4.94
C ILE A 903 16.45 -13.98 3.91
N CYS A 904 17.66 -14.48 4.17
CA CYS A 904 18.36 -15.40 3.27
C CYS A 904 17.91 -16.86 3.38
N SER A 905 17.10 -17.19 4.39
CA SER A 905 16.50 -18.50 4.52
C SER A 905 15.06 -18.47 3.99
N ARG A 906 14.72 -19.41 3.10
CA ARG A 906 13.43 -19.47 2.41
C ARG A 906 12.84 -20.86 2.56
N VAL A 907 11.61 -20.92 3.08
CA VAL A 907 10.85 -22.16 3.23
C VAL A 907 9.44 -21.92 2.73
N GLY A 908 8.99 -22.71 1.77
CA GLY A 908 7.63 -22.67 1.27
C GLY A 908 6.71 -23.42 2.21
N HIS A 909 5.55 -22.86 2.53
CA HIS A 909 4.58 -23.42 3.46
C HIS A 909 3.18 -23.45 2.83
N VAL A 910 2.45 -24.55 3.04
CA VAL A 910 1.03 -24.65 2.64
C VAL A 910 0.12 -24.16 3.76
N PHE A 911 -0.43 -22.95 3.60
CA PHE A 911 -1.43 -22.42 4.54
C PHE A 911 -2.80 -23.07 4.30
N ARG A 912 -3.34 -23.74 5.32
CA ARG A 912 -4.60 -24.49 5.21
C ARG A 912 -5.79 -23.71 5.76
N ARG A 913 -6.95 -23.92 5.14
CA ARG A 913 -8.24 -23.38 5.61
C ARG A 913 -8.86 -24.18 6.76
N LYS A 914 -8.49 -25.46 6.93
CA LYS A 914 -9.00 -26.36 7.97
C LYS A 914 -7.88 -27.28 8.48
N HIS A 915 -7.87 -27.57 9.77
CA HIS A 915 -6.96 -28.55 10.37
C HIS A 915 -7.32 -29.98 9.95
N SER A 916 -6.32 -30.87 9.85
CA SER A 916 -6.51 -32.29 9.53
C SER A 916 -6.90 -33.15 10.74
N PHE A 917 -7.02 -32.55 11.92
CA PHE A 917 -7.29 -33.19 13.20
C PHE A 917 -8.42 -32.49 13.95
N GLU A 918 -9.02 -33.21 14.90
CA GLU A 918 -10.16 -32.75 15.68
C GLU A 918 -9.73 -32.13 17.01
N PHE A 919 -10.63 -31.34 17.60
CA PHE A 919 -10.44 -30.70 18.89
C PHE A 919 -11.48 -31.28 19.86
N PRO A 920 -11.10 -32.16 20.80
CA PRO A 920 -12.05 -32.87 21.66
C PRO A 920 -13.02 -31.96 22.43
N ASP A 921 -12.52 -30.81 22.90
CA ASP A 921 -13.29 -29.81 23.65
C ASP A 921 -13.87 -28.69 22.75
N GLY A 922 -13.67 -28.79 21.43
CA GLY A 922 -13.95 -27.73 20.45
C GLY A 922 -12.84 -26.69 20.34
N ILE A 923 -12.63 -26.16 19.13
CA ILE A 923 -11.54 -25.21 18.81
C ILE A 923 -11.56 -24.01 19.76
N ARG A 924 -12.74 -23.43 19.99
CA ARG A 924 -12.90 -22.23 20.83
C ARG A 924 -12.43 -22.48 22.26
N ASN A 925 -12.84 -23.58 22.89
CA ASN A 925 -12.46 -23.88 24.28
C ASN A 925 -10.98 -24.20 24.40
N THR A 926 -10.41 -24.95 23.44
CA THR A 926 -8.97 -25.21 23.38
C THR A 926 -8.16 -23.92 23.27
N MET A 927 -8.56 -23.00 22.38
CA MET A 927 -7.90 -21.72 22.22
C MET A 927 -8.03 -20.83 23.47
N LEU A 928 -9.22 -20.77 24.09
CA LEU A 928 -9.43 -20.01 25.33
C LEU A 928 -8.60 -20.57 26.48
N HIS A 929 -8.53 -21.90 26.61
CA HIS A 929 -7.69 -22.58 27.60
C HIS A 929 -6.21 -22.22 27.41
N ASN A 930 -5.68 -22.34 26.19
CA ASN A 930 -4.28 -22.08 25.91
C ASN A 930 -3.91 -20.60 26.13
N LYS A 931 -4.76 -19.68 25.64
CA LYS A 931 -4.58 -18.24 25.86
C LYS A 931 -4.66 -17.88 27.35
N LYS A 932 -5.55 -18.51 28.12
CA LYS A 932 -5.61 -18.35 29.58
C LYS A 932 -4.32 -18.80 30.26
N CYS A 933 -3.79 -19.98 29.89
CA CYS A 933 -2.51 -20.45 30.41
C CYS A 933 -1.38 -19.45 30.14
N ILE A 934 -1.32 -18.86 28.93
CA ILE A 934 -0.33 -17.84 28.58
C ILE A 934 -0.54 -16.57 29.42
N ALA A 935 -1.78 -16.10 29.53
CA ALA A 935 -2.12 -14.90 30.28
C ALA A 935 -1.70 -15.02 31.76
N GLU A 936 -2.06 -16.12 32.41
CA GLU A 936 -1.73 -16.39 33.82
C GLU A 936 -0.24 -16.63 34.05
N SER A 937 0.48 -17.14 33.05
CA SER A 937 1.90 -17.49 33.18
C SER A 937 2.84 -16.32 32.87
N TRP A 938 2.50 -15.48 31.88
CA TRP A 938 3.47 -14.57 31.25
C TRP A 938 3.06 -13.10 31.22
N LEU A 939 1.80 -12.75 31.47
CA LEU A 939 1.33 -11.36 31.36
C LEU A 939 1.30 -10.59 32.68
N ASP A 940 1.73 -11.18 33.79
CA ASP A 940 1.74 -10.52 35.11
C ASP A 940 0.38 -9.80 35.36
N ASP A 941 0.36 -8.50 35.71
CA ASP A 941 -0.87 -7.73 35.90
C ASP A 941 -1.59 -7.35 34.59
N TYR A 942 -0.89 -7.41 33.45
CA TYR A 942 -1.42 -7.07 32.12
C TYR A 942 -2.40 -8.13 31.60
N LYS A 943 -2.54 -9.28 32.26
CA LYS A 943 -3.57 -10.27 31.96
C LYS A 943 -5.00 -9.71 32.06
N PHE A 944 -5.19 -8.63 32.82
CA PHE A 944 -6.46 -7.91 32.89
C PHE A 944 -6.98 -7.48 31.51
N PHE A 945 -6.10 -7.02 30.60
CA PHE A 945 -6.49 -6.62 29.25
C PHE A 945 -7.01 -7.80 28.43
N TYR A 946 -6.39 -8.97 28.58
CA TYR A 946 -6.86 -10.20 27.94
C TYR A 946 -8.26 -10.57 28.44
N TYR A 947 -8.47 -10.59 29.76
CA TYR A 947 -9.77 -10.94 30.33
C TYR A 947 -10.87 -9.91 30.06
N SER A 948 -10.51 -8.63 29.87
CA SER A 948 -11.46 -7.60 29.47
C SER A 948 -11.99 -7.83 28.05
N LEU A 949 -11.16 -8.36 27.16
CA LEU A 949 -11.54 -8.69 25.79
C LEU A 949 -12.18 -10.08 25.67
N GLU A 950 -11.76 -11.03 26.50
CA GLU A 950 -12.26 -12.40 26.54
C GLU A 950 -12.75 -12.79 27.94
N PRO A 951 -13.88 -12.23 28.42
CA PRO A 951 -14.39 -12.52 29.76
C PRO A 951 -14.74 -14.00 29.95
N ASN A 952 -15.14 -14.69 28.88
CA ASN A 952 -15.43 -16.13 28.91
C ASN A 952 -14.20 -16.98 29.28
N ALA A 953 -12.98 -16.49 29.08
CA ALA A 953 -11.78 -17.19 29.53
C ALA A 953 -11.73 -17.35 31.05
N GLN A 954 -12.37 -16.46 31.82
CA GLN A 954 -12.43 -16.59 33.28
C GLN A 954 -13.12 -17.89 33.71
N LEU A 955 -14.12 -18.35 32.95
CA LEU A 955 -14.88 -19.58 33.22
C LEU A 955 -14.12 -20.87 32.88
N ILE A 956 -13.04 -20.79 32.09
CA ILE A 956 -12.24 -21.96 31.71
C ILE A 956 -11.35 -22.39 32.88
N GLN A 957 -11.48 -23.61 33.36
CA GLN A 957 -10.58 -24.15 34.38
C GLN A 957 -9.21 -24.49 33.78
N ILE A 958 -8.14 -24.05 34.43
CA ILE A 958 -6.75 -24.40 34.10
C ILE A 958 -6.06 -25.02 35.31
N ASN A 959 -5.10 -25.91 35.08
CA ASN A 959 -4.32 -26.54 36.14
C ASN A 959 -3.23 -25.58 36.66
N SER A 960 -3.02 -25.54 37.98
CA SER A 960 -1.97 -24.73 38.62
C SER A 960 -0.55 -25.13 38.18
N SER A 961 -0.36 -26.36 37.69
CA SER A 961 0.91 -26.88 37.16
C SER A 961 1.53 -26.02 36.06
N SER A 962 0.72 -25.37 35.21
CA SER A 962 1.21 -24.51 34.14
C SER A 962 1.86 -23.24 34.69
N ILE A 963 1.21 -22.63 35.67
CA ILE A 963 1.68 -21.41 36.35
C ILE A 963 2.93 -21.71 37.17
N GLU A 964 2.97 -22.86 37.84
CA GLU A 964 4.11 -23.31 38.64
C GLU A 964 5.36 -23.52 37.77
N SER A 965 5.20 -24.18 36.62
CA SER A 965 6.27 -24.37 35.64
C SER A 965 6.82 -23.04 35.12
N ALA A 966 5.94 -22.09 34.79
CA ALA A 966 6.37 -20.76 34.36
C ALA A 966 7.12 -19.99 35.46
N LYS A 967 6.68 -20.09 36.72
CA LYS A 967 7.39 -19.51 37.88
C LYS A 967 8.79 -20.10 38.06
N GLN A 968 8.95 -21.41 37.92
CA GLN A 968 10.26 -22.08 38.02
C GLN A 968 11.22 -21.57 36.94
N ILE A 969 10.77 -21.45 35.69
CA ILE A 969 11.58 -20.89 34.59
C ILE A 969 11.95 -19.44 34.85
N LYS A 970 10.97 -18.61 35.27
CA LYS A 970 11.21 -17.19 35.60
C LYS A 970 12.29 -17.04 36.68
N GLN A 971 12.29 -17.92 37.68
CA GLN A 971 13.28 -17.93 38.76
C GLN A 971 14.65 -18.46 38.30
N SER A 972 14.69 -19.60 37.59
CA SER A 972 15.94 -20.26 37.21
C SER A 972 16.75 -19.44 36.19
N LEU A 973 16.06 -18.79 35.24
CA LEU A 973 16.69 -18.00 34.18
C LEU A 973 16.67 -16.49 34.44
N GLN A 974 16.21 -16.05 35.62
CA GLN A 974 16.11 -14.63 36.00
C GLN A 974 15.37 -13.79 34.96
N CYS A 975 14.19 -14.26 34.54
CA CYS A 975 13.46 -13.64 33.44
C CYS A 975 12.93 -12.24 33.80
N ARG A 976 12.89 -11.37 32.80
CA ARG A 976 12.37 -10.00 32.86
C ARG A 976 10.84 -9.98 32.86
N SER A 977 10.25 -8.87 33.29
CA SER A 977 8.79 -8.70 33.34
C SER A 977 8.17 -8.50 31.95
N ILE A 978 6.85 -8.68 31.87
CA ILE A 978 6.11 -8.38 30.64
C ILE A 978 6.21 -6.89 30.27
N LEU A 979 6.31 -6.00 31.27
CA LEU A 979 6.52 -4.56 31.03
C LEU A 979 7.84 -4.31 30.29
N TRP A 980 8.91 -5.01 30.70
CA TRP A 980 10.18 -4.93 29.97
C TRP A 980 10.00 -5.41 28.52
N TYR A 981 9.30 -6.52 28.30
CA TYR A 981 9.02 -7.03 26.95
C TYR A 981 8.26 -6.01 26.08
N LEU A 982 7.20 -5.39 26.61
CA LEU A 982 6.43 -4.37 25.88
C LEU A 982 7.27 -3.12 25.57
N GLN A 983 8.15 -2.71 26.49
CA GLN A 983 8.99 -1.52 26.30
C GLN A 983 10.19 -1.75 25.38
N ASN A 984 10.70 -2.98 25.30
CA ASN A 984 12.00 -3.26 24.65
C ASN A 984 11.92 -4.20 23.46
N VAL A 985 10.83 -4.96 23.33
CA VAL A 985 10.65 -5.96 22.27
C VAL A 985 9.45 -5.63 21.39
N PHE A 986 8.29 -5.37 21.98
CA PHE A 986 7.04 -5.17 21.24
C PHE A 986 6.38 -3.81 21.51
N GLN A 987 7.09 -2.74 21.16
CA GLN A 987 6.65 -1.36 21.39
C GLN A 987 5.41 -0.99 20.57
N GLU A 988 5.17 -1.69 19.47
CA GLU A 988 4.00 -1.50 18.61
C GLU A 988 2.70 -1.98 19.25
N LEU A 989 2.77 -2.89 20.24
CA LEU A 989 1.60 -3.33 21.01
C LEU A 989 1.22 -2.26 22.04
N ARG A 990 0.33 -1.36 21.63
CA ARG A 990 -0.16 -0.27 22.49
C ARG A 990 -0.93 -0.83 23.69
N ILE A 991 -0.50 -0.49 24.89
CA ILE A 991 -1.27 -0.72 26.12
C ILE A 991 -2.54 0.16 26.04
N PRO A 992 -3.75 -0.40 26.21
CA PRO A 992 -4.97 0.39 26.22
C PRO A 992 -4.92 1.44 27.34
N SER A 993 -5.15 2.72 27.03
CA SER A 993 -5.11 3.78 28.03
C SER A 993 -6.35 3.77 28.92
N ASP A 994 -6.16 3.93 30.24
CA ASP A 994 -7.20 3.98 31.29
C ASP A 994 -8.32 5.03 31.09
N GLN A 995 -8.25 5.88 30.06
CA GLN A 995 -9.27 6.89 29.76
C GLN A 995 -10.55 6.35 29.07
N ASN A 996 -10.59 5.06 28.70
CA ASN A 996 -11.79 4.43 28.14
C ASN A 996 -12.47 3.44 29.10
N LEU A 997 -12.06 3.39 30.37
CA LEU A 997 -12.68 2.57 31.40
C LEU A 997 -12.93 3.44 32.63
N ALA A 998 -14.20 3.76 32.90
CA ALA A 998 -14.59 4.31 34.19
C ALA A 998 -14.71 3.16 35.19
N PHE A 999 -13.93 3.20 36.27
CA PHE A 999 -14.02 2.25 37.38
C PHE A 999 -14.72 2.89 38.58
N GLY A 1000 -15.73 2.20 39.11
CA GLY A 1000 -16.45 2.58 40.33
C GLY A 1000 -17.83 1.91 40.43
N GLU A 1001 -18.31 1.65 41.64
CA GLU A 1001 -19.70 1.26 41.87
C GLU A 1001 -20.62 2.48 41.75
N LEU A 1002 -21.70 2.36 40.96
CA LEU A 1002 -22.77 3.36 40.93
C LEU A 1002 -23.57 3.26 42.25
N LYS A 1003 -23.30 4.21 43.16
CA LYS A 1003 -23.93 4.28 44.48
C LYS A 1003 -25.04 5.32 44.50
N ASN A 1004 -26.15 4.95 45.15
CA ASN A 1004 -27.14 5.90 45.62
C ASN A 1004 -27.27 5.73 47.14
N GLY A 1005 -26.53 6.54 47.90
CA GLY A 1005 -26.38 6.36 49.35
C GLY A 1005 -25.55 5.12 49.70
N LYS A 1006 -26.07 4.23 50.56
CA LYS A 1006 -25.41 2.99 51.01
C LYS A 1006 -25.72 1.76 50.12
N LYS A 1007 -26.42 1.96 49.00
CA LYS A 1007 -26.86 0.88 48.12
C LYS A 1007 -26.18 0.99 46.76
N CYS A 1008 -25.80 -0.15 46.23
CA CYS A 1008 -25.11 -0.32 44.96
C CYS A 1008 -26.06 -0.91 43.92
N LEU A 1009 -25.87 -0.51 42.66
CA LEU A 1009 -26.55 -1.11 41.53
C LEU A 1009 -25.85 -2.44 41.19
N GLU A 1010 -26.54 -3.57 41.32
CA GLU A 1010 -26.01 -4.90 41.04
C GLU A 1010 -26.85 -5.61 39.97
N VAL A 1011 -26.34 -6.72 39.45
CA VAL A 1011 -27.06 -7.58 38.50
C VAL A 1011 -27.16 -8.97 39.11
N ASP A 1012 -28.38 -9.46 39.32
CA ASP A 1012 -28.60 -10.77 39.94
C ASP A 1012 -28.21 -11.94 39.00
N MET A 1013 -28.26 -13.17 39.53
CA MET A 1013 -27.95 -14.39 38.76
C MET A 1013 -28.87 -14.62 37.56
N TRP A 1014 -29.96 -13.87 37.43
CA TRP A 1014 -30.92 -13.92 36.33
C TRP A 1014 -30.82 -12.71 35.39
N LYS A 1015 -29.77 -11.89 35.55
CA LYS A 1015 -29.48 -10.70 34.73
C LYS A 1015 -30.46 -9.53 34.92
N ASN A 1016 -31.15 -9.46 36.05
CA ASN A 1016 -31.95 -8.29 36.40
C ASN A 1016 -31.08 -7.25 37.11
N VAL A 1017 -31.24 -5.98 36.74
CA VAL A 1017 -30.62 -4.87 37.47
C VAL A 1017 -31.37 -4.66 38.78
N ILE A 1018 -30.68 -4.86 39.91
CA ILE A 1018 -31.20 -4.72 41.26
C ILE A 1018 -30.43 -3.66 42.04
N VAL A 1019 -30.98 -3.23 43.17
CA VAL A 1019 -30.35 -2.28 44.10
C VAL A 1019 -30.18 -2.97 45.45
N ASP A 1020 -28.95 -3.35 45.79
CA ASP A 1020 -28.64 -4.11 47.02
C ASP A 1020 -27.57 -3.43 47.88
N GLY A 1021 -27.31 -3.98 49.07
CA GLY A 1021 -26.22 -3.53 49.95
C GLY A 1021 -24.87 -3.77 49.28
N CYS A 1022 -24.02 -2.74 49.23
CA CYS A 1022 -22.71 -2.84 48.60
C CYS A 1022 -21.88 -3.94 49.27
N GLN A 1023 -21.50 -4.97 48.51
CA GLN A 1023 -20.60 -6.01 48.99
C GLN A 1023 -19.17 -5.45 49.07
N THR A 1024 -18.66 -5.26 50.28
CA THR A 1024 -17.24 -5.00 50.51
C THR A 1024 -16.52 -6.33 50.60
N ASP A 1025 -16.13 -6.90 49.46
CA ASP A 1025 -15.07 -7.91 49.44
C ASP A 1025 -13.74 -7.22 49.16
N ASP A 1026 -12.81 -7.41 50.09
CA ASP A 1026 -11.46 -6.86 50.16
C ASP A 1026 -10.60 -7.17 48.93
N ILE A 1027 -10.76 -6.38 47.86
CA ILE A 1027 -9.78 -6.29 46.78
C ILE A 1027 -9.45 -4.82 46.60
N LEU A 1028 -8.19 -4.48 46.89
CA LEU A 1028 -7.50 -3.18 46.76
C LEU A 1028 -7.33 -2.42 48.08
N ASP A 1029 -6.35 -2.86 48.87
CA ASP A 1029 -5.68 -1.98 49.83
C ASP A 1029 -4.73 -1.04 49.06
N THR A 1030 -5.23 0.15 48.74
CA THR A 1030 -4.58 1.20 47.94
C THR A 1030 -3.49 1.99 48.68
N GLU A 1031 -3.05 1.59 49.87
CA GLU A 1031 -2.07 2.36 50.65
C GLU A 1031 -0.59 2.01 50.40
N LYS A 1032 -0.24 1.18 49.42
CA LYS A 1032 1.16 0.88 49.06
C LYS A 1032 1.72 1.59 47.83
N PHE A 1033 1.01 2.59 47.29
CA PHE A 1033 1.53 3.45 46.22
C PHE A 1033 1.60 4.90 46.70
N GLN A 1034 2.67 5.24 47.42
CA GLN A 1034 3.26 6.58 47.47
C GLN A 1034 4.70 6.52 47.00
#